data_AF-A0A2V5PPR8-F1
#
_entry.id   AF-A0A2V5PPR8-F1
#
_cell.length_a   1.000
_cell.length_b   1.000
_cell.length_c   1.000
_cell.angle_alpha   90.00
_cell.angle_beta   90.00
_cell.angle_gamma   90.00
#
_symmetry.space_group_name_H-M   'P 1'
#
loop_
_entity.id
_entity.type
_entity.pdbx_description
1 polymer ?
#
loop_
_entity_poly.entity_id
_entity_poly.type
_entity_poly.pdbx_seq_one_letter_code
_entity_poly.pdbx_strand_id
1 'polypeptide(L)'
;MTFGFPQWFWALLAVPFLVALFLRAEHRAALRLREFVSERLLPELARNVDRRRRALRFAIGLLGLALAVAALAQPRWGYTYDDAKRKGLDLILAVDTSRSMLSNDVLPNRLQRVKLATQDLVNELQGDRIGLVAFAGRAFLQAPLTIDYDAAVEAINDLDTSTIPEGGTNISEAIDLAVRTFGKSAIGNRAVIIFTDGEELSGNAPKTAKAAADAGVRVFAVGVGTPEGSLIPINGEGGGNAFVKDSQGQVVKSKLDEKRLREIAESTGGFYLHLEDGPRTMKQLFSEGLAKMEAGDIDARLSRRPIERYQWPLGAALIFLVMSFLMRERRRQRMTARLAQPRRKLAMAAIGLLVANPLFGAAPGLEAYRQNKFPEAYGEFEKTLKEHPQTHAADKIEFDAGTAAYKMKDFGKALNSFSQALLSPDLGLQSRSHYNLGNTLYQRGDGQKKDDEKLKDWTNALQHYEQSLKIAPDNKEAKENLEYVKRKIEELKQKRDQQPSPSPSPKPQDKKKDDSKKDDKDQQQQQQSKDQQQQDQKDKQGDQKDQSSKSDDQGQPKSDPGKDKNKEEPKPGETPSPAPEKEEGQQDQPGTSPSPSEKNKGGDQQDKQDASGRDQEKPEHSPGDSGENERPSPPPAEGEGAGSSPSPVPSPGKKMAGEVKAAGEEKPDPNQQPAQMAEAEPEKEGEMSEKQAELLLRSMKDEERRVQLDERKPARPVYKDW
;
A
#
# COMPACT_ATOMS: atom_id res chain seq x y z
N MET A 1 14.06 -28.47 6.81
CA MET A 1 14.89 -27.46 7.52
C MET A 1 15.78 -26.83 6.47
N THR A 2 15.77 -25.52 6.35
CA THR A 2 16.60 -24.76 5.39
C THR A 2 17.45 -23.75 6.17
N PHE A 3 18.48 -23.18 5.53
CA PHE A 3 19.33 -22.14 6.12
C PHE A 3 19.19 -20.86 5.32
N GLY A 4 19.06 -19.73 6.01
CA GLY A 4 18.97 -18.41 5.35
C GLY A 4 20.28 -18.00 4.69
N PHE A 5 21.39 -18.21 5.38
CA PHE A 5 22.72 -17.83 4.91
C PHE A 5 23.72 -18.98 5.09
N PRO A 6 23.65 -20.04 4.24
CA PRO A 6 24.52 -21.20 4.38
C PRO A 6 26.01 -20.87 4.24
N GLN A 7 26.37 -19.75 3.61
CA GLN A 7 27.74 -19.26 3.49
C GLN A 7 28.48 -19.07 4.83
N TRP A 8 27.77 -18.85 5.94
CA TRP A 8 28.41 -18.73 7.25
C TRP A 8 29.08 -20.02 7.72
N PHE A 9 28.73 -21.19 7.18
CA PHE A 9 29.41 -22.45 7.51
C PHE A 9 30.89 -22.44 7.13
N TRP A 10 31.32 -21.62 6.15
CA TRP A 10 32.74 -21.44 5.84
C TRP A 10 33.54 -20.89 7.03
N ALA A 11 32.91 -20.12 7.93
CA ALA A 11 33.55 -19.62 9.15
C ALA A 11 33.92 -20.76 10.13
N LEU A 12 33.32 -21.96 10.00
CA LEU A 12 33.75 -23.12 10.80
C LEU A 12 35.18 -23.57 10.46
N LEU A 13 35.76 -23.17 9.33
CA LEU A 13 37.18 -23.41 9.04
C LEU A 13 38.12 -22.69 10.03
N ALA A 14 37.64 -21.67 10.75
CA ALA A 14 38.40 -21.06 11.85
C ALA A 14 38.58 -22.03 13.04
N VAL A 15 37.70 -23.03 13.20
CA VAL A 15 37.75 -24.00 14.30
C VAL A 15 39.04 -24.84 14.28
N PRO A 16 39.39 -25.57 13.20
CA PRO A 16 40.65 -26.33 13.15
C PRO A 16 41.88 -25.42 13.25
N PHE A 17 41.82 -24.19 12.71
CA PHE A 17 42.90 -23.21 12.86
C PHE A 17 43.14 -22.82 14.32
N LEU A 18 42.08 -22.52 15.07
CA LEU A 18 42.15 -22.21 16.50
C LEU A 18 42.66 -23.42 17.32
N VAL A 19 42.25 -24.64 16.97
CA VAL A 19 42.77 -25.87 17.59
C VAL A 19 44.27 -26.02 17.35
N ALA A 20 44.74 -25.81 16.12
CA ALA A 20 46.16 -25.87 15.79
C ALA A 20 46.99 -24.83 16.56
N LEU A 21 46.49 -23.58 16.68
CA LEU A 21 47.12 -22.55 17.49
C LEU A 21 47.18 -22.92 18.97
N PHE A 22 46.11 -23.50 19.52
CA PHE A 22 46.06 -23.96 20.90
C PHE A 22 47.08 -25.08 21.16
N LEU A 23 47.15 -26.09 20.30
CA LEU A 23 48.13 -27.18 20.41
C LEU A 23 49.57 -26.67 20.29
N ARG A 24 49.83 -25.75 19.35
CA ARG A 24 51.14 -25.10 19.20
C ARG A 24 51.53 -24.29 20.43
N ALA A 25 50.58 -23.56 21.02
CA ALA A 25 50.79 -22.79 22.24
C ALA A 25 51.12 -23.70 23.44
N GLU A 26 50.37 -24.79 23.64
CA GLU A 26 50.64 -25.77 24.69
C GLU A 26 52.00 -26.47 24.49
N HIS A 27 52.35 -26.83 23.25
CA HIS A 27 53.64 -27.44 22.94
C HIS A 27 54.80 -26.49 23.20
N ARG A 28 54.73 -25.23 22.74
CA ARG A 28 55.76 -24.21 23.03
C ARG A 28 55.87 -23.89 24.52
N ALA A 29 54.73 -23.82 25.22
CA ALA A 29 54.73 -23.60 26.66
C ALA A 29 55.42 -24.74 27.41
N ALA A 30 55.21 -26.00 26.98
CA ALA A 30 55.89 -27.15 27.55
C ALA A 30 57.41 -27.14 27.26
N LEU A 31 57.83 -26.75 26.06
CA LEU A 31 59.25 -26.65 25.70
C LEU A 31 59.98 -25.56 26.51
N ARG A 32 59.43 -24.33 26.59
CA ARG A 32 60.03 -23.26 27.41
C ARG A 32 60.12 -23.63 28.88
N LEU A 33 59.09 -24.30 29.41
CA LEU A 33 59.11 -24.69 30.83
C LEU A 33 60.25 -25.66 31.16
N ARG A 34 60.66 -26.51 30.20
CA ARG A 34 61.82 -27.42 30.35
C ARG A 34 63.17 -26.69 30.30
N GLU A 35 63.22 -25.49 29.70
CA GLU A 35 64.43 -24.66 29.61
C GLU A 35 64.77 -23.98 30.95
N PHE A 36 63.76 -23.71 31.78
CA PHE A 36 63.92 -22.99 33.07
C PHE A 36 63.79 -23.85 34.32
N VAL A 37 63.26 -25.08 34.22
CA VAL A 37 63.00 -25.96 35.38
C VAL A 37 63.50 -27.37 35.10
N SER A 38 64.33 -27.92 36.00
CA SER A 38 64.83 -29.30 35.90
C SER A 38 63.67 -30.31 35.96
N GLU A 39 63.78 -31.41 35.21
CA GLU A 39 62.68 -32.38 35.04
C GLU A 39 62.15 -32.97 36.36
N ARG A 40 62.99 -33.03 37.39
CA ARG A 40 62.63 -33.50 38.74
C ARG A 40 61.72 -32.53 39.51
N LEU A 41 61.83 -31.23 39.28
CA LEU A 41 61.12 -30.18 40.03
C LEU A 41 59.83 -29.70 39.33
N LEU A 42 59.64 -30.08 38.06
CA LEU A 42 58.43 -29.78 37.27
C LEU A 42 57.10 -30.17 37.95
N PRO A 43 56.94 -31.37 38.56
CA PRO A 43 55.67 -31.77 39.17
C PRO A 43 55.31 -30.95 40.41
N GLU A 44 56.30 -30.40 41.11
CA GLU A 44 56.13 -29.61 42.34
C GLU A 44 55.86 -28.13 42.04
N LEU A 45 56.61 -27.51 41.10
CA LEU A 45 56.43 -26.11 40.72
C LEU A 45 55.26 -25.87 39.75
N ALA A 46 54.97 -26.81 38.84
CA ALA A 46 53.90 -26.66 37.84
C ALA A 46 52.54 -27.22 38.30
N ARG A 47 52.41 -27.65 39.58
CA ARG A 47 51.21 -28.26 40.17
C ARG A 47 49.95 -27.36 40.13
N ASN A 48 50.11 -26.10 39.76
CA ASN A 48 49.05 -25.10 39.75
C ASN A 48 48.20 -25.04 38.46
N VAL A 49 48.58 -25.70 37.35
CA VAL A 49 47.81 -25.66 36.08
C VAL A 49 47.31 -27.06 35.70
N ASP A 50 45.99 -27.25 35.68
CA ASP A 50 45.38 -28.53 35.30
C ASP A 50 45.13 -28.55 33.77
N ARG A 51 46.06 -29.18 33.03
CA ARG A 51 46.03 -29.21 31.54
C ARG A 51 44.72 -29.76 30.98
N ARG A 52 44.11 -30.74 31.65
CA ARG A 52 42.82 -31.33 31.24
C ARG A 52 41.69 -30.31 31.36
N ARG A 53 41.66 -29.52 32.46
CA ARG A 53 40.66 -28.46 32.64
C ARG A 53 40.84 -27.32 31.65
N ARG A 54 42.08 -26.99 31.30
CA ARG A 54 42.37 -25.99 30.25
C ARG A 54 41.91 -26.46 28.88
N ALA A 55 42.20 -27.70 28.49
CA ALA A 55 41.72 -28.28 27.24
C ALA A 55 40.19 -28.34 27.19
N LEU A 56 39.54 -28.73 28.30
CA LEU A 56 38.08 -28.76 28.41
C LEU A 56 37.47 -27.36 28.30
N ARG A 57 38.06 -26.35 28.94
CA ARG A 57 37.67 -24.93 28.82
C ARG A 57 37.73 -24.46 27.36
N PHE A 58 38.83 -24.78 26.67
CA PHE A 58 39.02 -24.43 25.27
C PHE A 58 38.01 -25.14 24.37
N ALA A 59 37.79 -26.45 24.56
CA ALA A 59 36.80 -27.22 23.80
C ALA A 59 35.37 -26.70 23.99
N ILE A 60 35.00 -26.32 25.22
CA ILE A 60 33.70 -25.70 25.52
C ILE A 60 33.55 -24.34 24.82
N GLY A 61 34.60 -23.51 24.83
CA GLY A 61 34.58 -22.23 24.11
C GLY A 61 34.48 -22.40 22.59
N LEU A 62 35.18 -23.41 22.05
CA LEU A 62 35.14 -23.79 20.64
C LEU A 62 33.75 -24.29 20.21
N LEU A 63 33.10 -25.07 21.06
CA LEU A 63 31.71 -25.52 20.85
C LEU A 63 30.74 -24.33 20.86
N GLY A 64 30.93 -23.39 21.80
CA GLY A 64 30.15 -22.15 21.83
C GLY A 64 30.32 -21.32 20.54
N LEU A 65 31.55 -21.19 20.05
CA LEU A 65 31.85 -20.51 18.78
C LEU A 65 31.19 -21.21 17.59
N ALA A 66 31.27 -22.54 17.51
CA ALA A 66 30.64 -23.31 16.43
C ALA A 66 29.11 -23.13 16.41
N LEU A 67 28.48 -23.11 17.59
CA LEU A 67 27.04 -22.86 17.73
C LEU A 67 26.65 -21.41 17.37
N ALA A 68 27.51 -20.43 17.65
CA ALA A 68 27.31 -19.05 17.22
C ALA A 68 27.35 -18.92 15.68
N VAL A 69 28.28 -19.61 15.03
CA VAL A 69 28.34 -19.69 13.55
C VAL A 69 27.09 -20.37 12.99
N ALA A 70 26.62 -21.44 13.63
CA ALA A 70 25.37 -22.10 13.23
C ALA A 70 24.14 -21.18 13.40
N ALA A 71 24.13 -20.28 14.38
CA ALA A 71 23.08 -19.28 14.54
C ALA A 71 23.10 -18.24 13.41
N LEU A 72 24.29 -17.78 12.99
CA LEU A 72 24.46 -16.85 11.86
C LEU A 72 23.99 -17.44 10.53
N ALA A 73 24.08 -18.76 10.35
CA ALA A 73 23.53 -19.43 9.18
C ALA A 73 21.99 -19.37 9.10
N GLN A 74 21.32 -18.86 10.15
CA GLN A 74 19.87 -18.72 10.27
C GLN A 74 19.13 -20.03 9.97
N PRO A 75 19.11 -21.00 10.90
CA PRO A 75 18.31 -22.20 10.73
C PRO A 75 16.83 -21.84 10.67
N ARG A 76 16.15 -22.34 9.64
CA ARG A 76 14.73 -22.12 9.38
C ARG A 76 13.98 -23.45 9.38
N TRP A 77 12.93 -23.53 10.19
CA TRP A 77 11.98 -24.64 10.16
C TRP A 77 10.59 -24.20 10.61
N GLY A 78 9.57 -24.78 9.98
CA GLY A 78 8.19 -24.32 10.09
C GLY A 78 7.93 -23.09 9.21
N TYR A 79 6.65 -22.80 9.02
CA TYR A 79 6.18 -21.69 8.19
C TYR A 79 5.09 -20.93 8.94
N THR A 80 5.09 -19.61 8.82
CA THR A 80 3.89 -18.79 9.05
C THR A 80 3.23 -18.50 7.72
N TYR A 81 1.91 -18.45 7.73
CA TYR A 81 1.12 -17.99 6.60
C TYR A 81 0.87 -16.51 6.83
N ASP A 82 1.47 -15.66 5.99
CA ASP A 82 1.09 -14.25 5.93
C ASP A 82 -0.01 -14.13 4.87
N ASP A 83 -1.21 -13.75 5.30
CA ASP A 83 -2.30 -13.34 4.42
C ASP A 83 -1.96 -11.96 3.86
N ALA A 84 -1.06 -11.92 2.87
CA ALA A 84 -0.91 -10.75 2.05
C ALA A 84 -2.15 -10.66 1.15
N LYS A 85 -3.25 -10.07 1.68
CA LYS A 85 -4.38 -9.62 0.86
C LYS A 85 -3.82 -8.63 -0.15
N ARG A 86 -3.66 -9.08 -1.39
CA ARG A 86 -3.23 -8.21 -2.49
C ARG A 86 -4.49 -7.64 -3.11
N LYS A 87 -4.56 -6.32 -3.16
CA LYS A 87 -5.62 -5.63 -3.90
C LYS A 87 -5.15 -5.46 -5.34
N GLY A 88 -5.98 -5.81 -6.31
CA GLY A 88 -5.68 -5.63 -7.73
C GLY A 88 -6.94 -5.67 -8.58
N LEU A 89 -6.80 -5.23 -9.83
CA LEU A 89 -7.85 -5.23 -10.83
C LEU A 89 -7.83 -6.55 -11.61
N ASP A 90 -9.01 -6.97 -12.07
CA ASP A 90 -9.14 -7.96 -13.11
C ASP A 90 -9.24 -7.22 -14.45
N LEU A 91 -8.23 -7.36 -15.29
CA LEU A 91 -8.09 -6.69 -16.57
C LEU A 91 -8.20 -7.71 -17.70
N ILE A 92 -9.08 -7.47 -18.67
CA ILE A 92 -9.12 -8.23 -19.91
C ILE A 92 -8.74 -7.32 -21.06
N LEU A 93 -7.68 -7.69 -21.76
CA LEU A 93 -7.25 -7.07 -23.00
C LEU A 93 -8.02 -7.76 -24.14
N ALA A 94 -8.91 -7.02 -24.81
CA ALA A 94 -9.56 -7.49 -26.02
C ALA A 94 -8.84 -6.90 -27.23
N VAL A 95 -8.13 -7.73 -27.99
CA VAL A 95 -7.32 -7.31 -29.14
C VAL A 95 -7.96 -7.77 -30.44
N ASP A 96 -8.20 -6.80 -31.33
CA ASP A 96 -8.67 -7.06 -32.68
C ASP A 96 -7.57 -7.70 -33.53
N THR A 97 -7.91 -8.80 -34.17
CA THR A 97 -7.05 -9.60 -35.06
C THR A 97 -7.63 -9.69 -36.47
N SER A 98 -8.63 -8.87 -36.80
CA SER A 98 -9.19 -8.79 -38.13
C SER A 98 -8.17 -8.28 -39.16
N ARG A 99 -8.45 -8.52 -40.44
CA ARG A 99 -7.51 -8.17 -41.53
C ARG A 99 -7.20 -6.67 -41.58
N SER A 100 -8.12 -5.79 -41.18
CA SER A 100 -7.88 -4.35 -41.17
C SER A 100 -6.73 -3.94 -40.25
N MET A 101 -6.40 -4.76 -39.25
CA MET A 101 -5.27 -4.55 -38.36
C MET A 101 -3.90 -4.76 -39.03
N LEU A 102 -3.85 -5.27 -40.27
CA LEU A 102 -2.65 -5.28 -41.12
C LEU A 102 -2.37 -3.94 -41.82
N SER A 103 -3.26 -2.96 -41.70
CA SER A 103 -3.08 -1.65 -42.32
C SER A 103 -1.83 -0.94 -41.78
N ASN A 104 -1.16 -0.21 -42.68
CA ASN A 104 0.11 0.49 -42.39
C ASN A 104 -0.07 2.01 -42.20
N ASP A 105 -1.27 2.48 -41.88
CA ASP A 105 -1.50 3.88 -41.48
C ASP A 105 -0.83 4.23 -40.16
N VAL A 106 -0.64 3.23 -39.29
CA VAL A 106 0.22 3.31 -38.12
C VAL A 106 1.35 2.31 -38.27
N LEU A 107 2.60 2.78 -38.25
CA LEU A 107 3.78 1.91 -38.42
C LEU A 107 4.01 1.02 -37.19
N PRO A 108 4.53 -0.22 -37.35
CA PRO A 108 4.71 -0.95 -38.61
C PRO A 108 3.38 -1.37 -39.27
N ASN A 109 2.44 -1.84 -38.46
CA ASN A 109 1.02 -1.98 -38.78
C ASN A 109 0.22 -1.84 -37.48
N ARG A 110 -1.11 -1.71 -37.57
CA ARG A 110 -1.98 -1.51 -36.40
C ARG A 110 -1.82 -2.62 -35.35
N LEU A 111 -1.81 -3.90 -35.75
CA LEU A 111 -1.67 -5.02 -34.80
C LEU A 111 -0.33 -5.00 -34.06
N GLN A 112 0.78 -4.78 -34.77
CA GLN A 112 2.10 -4.69 -34.16
C GLN A 112 2.20 -3.49 -33.21
N ARG A 113 1.55 -2.38 -33.56
CA ARG A 113 1.46 -1.22 -32.66
C ARG A 113 0.67 -1.55 -31.40
N VAL A 114 -0.43 -2.31 -31.50
CA VAL A 114 -1.19 -2.79 -30.34
C VAL A 114 -0.34 -3.70 -29.46
N LYS A 115 0.43 -4.64 -30.03
CA LYS A 115 1.31 -5.52 -29.24
C LYS A 115 2.29 -4.72 -28.39
N LEU A 116 2.95 -3.73 -28.99
CA LEU A 116 3.89 -2.85 -28.29
C LEU A 116 3.19 -2.05 -27.18
N ALA A 117 2.06 -1.42 -27.48
CA ALA A 117 1.29 -0.68 -26.49
C ALA A 117 0.81 -1.58 -25.33
N THR A 118 0.42 -2.81 -25.63
CA THR A 118 -0.02 -3.75 -24.61
C THR A 118 1.12 -4.13 -23.67
N GLN A 119 2.34 -4.31 -24.19
CA GLN A 119 3.54 -4.51 -23.37
C GLN A 119 3.85 -3.28 -22.50
N ASP A 120 3.72 -2.07 -23.05
CA ASP A 120 3.88 -0.83 -22.29
C ASP A 120 2.86 -0.75 -21.13
N LEU A 121 1.61 -1.14 -21.38
CA LEU A 121 0.57 -1.21 -20.35
C LEU A 121 0.92 -2.23 -19.26
N VAL A 122 1.35 -3.44 -19.63
CA VAL A 122 1.73 -4.50 -18.69
C VAL A 122 2.82 -4.03 -17.72
N ASN A 123 3.76 -3.22 -18.20
CA ASN A 123 4.84 -2.66 -17.37
C ASN A 123 4.35 -1.67 -16.29
N GLU A 124 3.17 -1.07 -16.46
CA GLU A 124 2.57 -0.16 -15.48
C GLU A 124 1.75 -0.90 -14.41
N LEU A 125 1.36 -2.17 -14.66
CA LEU A 125 0.48 -2.94 -13.77
C LEU A 125 1.22 -3.46 -12.53
N GLN A 126 0.57 -3.41 -11.36
CA GLN A 126 1.17 -3.83 -10.10
C GLN A 126 0.23 -4.74 -9.29
N GLY A 127 0.41 -6.05 -9.46
CA GLY A 127 -0.38 -7.05 -8.74
C GLY A 127 -1.78 -7.28 -9.31
N ASP A 128 -2.09 -6.72 -10.47
CA ASP A 128 -3.33 -6.92 -11.21
C ASP A 128 -3.33 -8.28 -11.92
N ARG A 129 -4.52 -8.83 -12.19
CA ARG A 129 -4.67 -10.02 -13.03
C ARG A 129 -5.00 -9.59 -14.45
N ILE A 130 -4.29 -10.13 -15.42
CA ILE A 130 -4.49 -9.84 -16.83
C ILE A 130 -4.95 -11.09 -17.58
N GLY A 131 -5.92 -10.92 -18.46
CA GLY A 131 -6.40 -11.92 -19.40
C GLY A 131 -6.39 -11.34 -20.81
N LEU A 132 -6.36 -12.22 -21.82
CA LEU A 132 -6.29 -11.84 -23.22
C LEU A 132 -7.44 -12.49 -23.99
N VAL A 133 -8.23 -11.67 -24.65
CA VAL A 133 -9.26 -12.05 -25.61
C VAL A 133 -8.82 -11.58 -26.99
N ALA A 134 -8.68 -12.49 -27.95
CA ALA A 134 -8.51 -12.16 -29.34
C ALA A 134 -9.86 -12.17 -30.04
N PHE A 135 -10.13 -11.23 -30.94
CA PHE A 135 -11.39 -11.22 -31.69
C PHE A 135 -11.21 -10.78 -33.14
N ALA A 136 -12.10 -11.26 -34.00
CA ALA A 136 -12.31 -10.85 -35.39
C ALA A 136 -13.80 -11.05 -35.69
N GLY A 137 -14.21 -11.93 -36.62
CA GLY A 137 -15.64 -12.26 -36.81
C GLY A 137 -16.29 -12.94 -35.59
N ARG A 138 -15.46 -13.58 -34.75
CA ARG A 138 -15.79 -14.22 -33.47
C ARG A 138 -14.74 -13.89 -32.42
N ALA A 139 -14.99 -14.19 -31.14
CA ALA A 139 -14.05 -13.91 -30.04
C ALA A 139 -13.58 -15.19 -29.31
N PHE A 140 -12.30 -15.23 -28.90
CA PHE A 140 -11.71 -16.32 -28.12
C PHE A 140 -10.89 -15.82 -26.94
N LEU A 141 -10.93 -16.58 -25.86
CA LEU A 141 -10.04 -16.40 -24.72
C LEU A 141 -8.69 -17.03 -25.05
N GLN A 142 -7.70 -16.19 -25.36
CA GLN A 142 -6.34 -16.60 -25.66
C GLN A 142 -5.54 -16.90 -24.38
N ALA A 143 -5.71 -16.07 -23.35
CA ALA A 143 -5.10 -16.29 -22.04
C ALA A 143 -6.11 -16.02 -20.92
N PRO A 144 -6.28 -16.95 -19.95
CA PRO A 144 -7.12 -16.72 -18.78
C PRO A 144 -6.49 -15.67 -17.86
N LEU A 145 -7.28 -15.12 -16.93
CA LEU A 145 -6.83 -14.16 -15.92
C LEU A 145 -5.67 -14.73 -15.08
N THR A 146 -4.51 -14.08 -15.16
CA THR A 146 -3.28 -14.49 -14.47
C THR A 146 -2.50 -13.28 -13.96
N ILE A 147 -1.67 -13.50 -12.93
CA ILE A 147 -0.66 -12.52 -12.46
C ILE A 147 0.70 -12.72 -13.13
N ASP A 148 0.81 -13.75 -13.97
CA ASP A 148 2.00 -14.05 -14.75
C ASP A 148 2.00 -13.18 -16.00
N TYR A 149 2.62 -12.00 -15.87
CA TYR A 149 2.70 -11.02 -16.94
C TYR A 149 3.55 -11.51 -18.11
N ASP A 150 4.57 -12.33 -17.86
CA ASP A 150 5.43 -12.88 -18.91
C ASP A 150 4.61 -13.82 -19.82
N ALA A 151 3.79 -14.69 -19.22
CA ALA A 151 2.88 -15.55 -19.97
C ALA A 151 1.83 -14.76 -20.78
N ALA A 152 1.35 -13.63 -20.23
CA ALA A 152 0.42 -12.76 -20.95
C ALA A 152 1.10 -12.07 -22.16
N VAL A 153 2.34 -11.58 -21.98
CA VAL A 153 3.13 -10.96 -23.05
C VAL A 153 3.47 -11.97 -24.15
N GLU A 154 3.81 -13.21 -23.80
CA GLU A 154 3.99 -14.31 -24.76
C GLU A 154 2.72 -14.54 -25.59
N ALA A 155 1.57 -14.67 -24.92
CA ALA A 155 0.28 -14.85 -25.59
C ALA A 155 -0.10 -13.67 -26.52
N ILE A 156 0.25 -12.43 -26.15
CA ILE A 156 0.05 -11.24 -27.00
C ILE A 156 0.97 -11.29 -28.23
N ASN A 157 2.22 -11.70 -28.05
CA ASN A 157 3.20 -11.77 -29.13
C ASN A 157 2.85 -12.83 -30.16
N ASP A 158 2.16 -13.90 -29.77
CA ASP A 158 1.68 -14.95 -30.65
C ASP A 158 0.46 -14.55 -31.50
N LEU A 159 -0.23 -13.44 -31.16
CA LEU A 159 -1.41 -13.01 -31.92
C LEU A 159 -1.07 -12.62 -33.35
N ASP A 160 -1.83 -13.11 -34.30
CA ASP A 160 -1.76 -12.70 -35.70
C ASP A 160 -3.16 -12.62 -36.32
N THR A 161 -3.26 -12.15 -37.56
CA THR A 161 -4.54 -12.11 -38.27
C THR A 161 -5.00 -13.47 -38.80
N SER A 162 -4.21 -14.53 -38.59
CA SER A 162 -4.54 -15.90 -38.93
C SER A 162 -5.10 -16.69 -37.73
N THR A 163 -4.92 -16.15 -36.52
CA THR A 163 -5.35 -16.71 -35.23
C THR A 163 -6.85 -16.98 -35.23
N ILE A 164 -7.63 -16.07 -35.84
CA ILE A 164 -9.06 -16.23 -36.06
C ILE A 164 -9.31 -16.22 -37.58
N PRO A 165 -9.50 -17.40 -38.20
CA PRO A 165 -9.70 -17.48 -39.66
C PRO A 165 -11.00 -16.83 -40.15
N GLU A 166 -11.99 -16.71 -39.27
CA GLU A 166 -13.28 -16.10 -39.56
C GLU A 166 -13.12 -14.58 -39.66
N GLY A 167 -13.25 -14.06 -40.89
CA GLY A 167 -13.17 -12.64 -41.17
C GLY A 167 -14.36 -11.87 -40.60
N GLY A 168 -14.17 -10.56 -40.44
CA GLY A 168 -15.13 -9.68 -39.80
C GLY A 168 -14.57 -9.08 -38.53
N THR A 169 -15.41 -8.28 -37.86
CA THR A 169 -15.10 -7.65 -36.57
C THR A 169 -16.37 -7.65 -35.73
N ASN A 170 -16.34 -8.33 -34.59
CA ASN A 170 -17.45 -8.51 -33.67
C ASN A 170 -17.02 -8.10 -32.26
N ILE A 171 -17.09 -6.78 -32.02
CA ILE A 171 -16.71 -6.17 -30.74
C ILE A 171 -17.69 -6.60 -29.64
N SER A 172 -18.97 -6.77 -29.99
CA SER A 172 -20.02 -7.25 -29.08
C SER A 172 -19.65 -8.59 -28.44
N GLU A 173 -19.25 -9.58 -29.24
CA GLU A 173 -18.88 -10.90 -28.74
C GLU A 173 -17.61 -10.87 -27.88
N ALA A 174 -16.66 -10.00 -28.21
CA ALA A 174 -15.46 -9.78 -27.39
C ALA A 174 -15.81 -9.24 -26.00
N ILE A 175 -16.71 -8.25 -25.91
CA ILE A 175 -17.21 -7.71 -24.65
C ILE A 175 -17.95 -8.79 -23.85
N ASP A 176 -18.87 -9.52 -24.48
CA ASP A 176 -19.63 -10.59 -23.83
C ASP A 176 -18.71 -11.69 -23.28
N LEU A 177 -17.72 -12.10 -24.06
CA LEU A 177 -16.74 -13.10 -23.64
C LEU A 177 -15.87 -12.59 -22.48
N ALA A 178 -15.46 -11.33 -22.52
CA ALA A 178 -14.72 -10.71 -21.42
C ALA A 178 -15.54 -10.69 -20.13
N VAL A 179 -16.81 -10.26 -20.20
CA VAL A 179 -17.75 -10.26 -19.06
C VAL A 179 -17.90 -11.67 -18.46
N ARG A 180 -18.03 -12.69 -19.31
CA ARG A 180 -18.10 -14.10 -18.86
C ARG A 180 -16.81 -14.59 -18.21
N THR A 181 -15.66 -14.15 -18.70
CA THR A 181 -14.34 -14.55 -18.21
C THR A 181 -14.05 -14.04 -16.80
N PHE A 182 -14.54 -12.85 -16.43
CA PHE A 182 -14.42 -12.34 -15.05
C PHE A 182 -15.15 -13.21 -14.01
N GLY A 183 -16.13 -14.02 -14.41
CA GLY A 183 -16.87 -14.89 -13.50
C GLY A 183 -17.53 -14.15 -12.32
N LYS A 184 -17.44 -14.74 -11.13
CA LYS A 184 -18.06 -14.23 -9.88
C LYS A 184 -17.10 -13.39 -9.00
N SER A 185 -16.08 -12.74 -9.58
CA SER A 185 -15.21 -11.79 -8.84
C SER A 185 -16.03 -10.65 -8.17
N ALA A 186 -15.42 -9.83 -7.32
CA ALA A 186 -16.09 -8.64 -6.78
C ALA A 186 -16.60 -7.70 -7.90
N ILE A 187 -17.63 -6.91 -7.61
CA ILE A 187 -18.17 -5.88 -8.53
C ILE A 187 -17.32 -4.62 -8.34
N GLY A 188 -16.85 -3.99 -9.44
CA GLY A 188 -16.14 -2.69 -9.40
C GLY A 188 -14.63 -2.74 -9.70
N ASN A 189 -14.00 -3.91 -9.62
CA ASN A 189 -12.57 -4.12 -9.90
C ASN A 189 -12.26 -4.69 -11.29
N ARG A 190 -13.23 -4.64 -12.22
CA ARG A 190 -13.16 -5.31 -13.53
C ARG A 190 -13.10 -4.29 -14.65
N ALA A 191 -12.08 -4.39 -15.50
CA ALA A 191 -11.95 -3.54 -16.67
C ALA A 191 -11.64 -4.33 -17.94
N VAL A 192 -12.29 -3.97 -19.04
CA VAL A 192 -11.96 -4.45 -20.38
C VAL A 192 -11.27 -3.32 -21.13
N ILE A 193 -10.14 -3.60 -21.73
CA ILE A 193 -9.42 -2.65 -22.58
C ILE A 193 -9.46 -3.21 -24.00
N ILE A 194 -10.18 -2.52 -24.89
CA ILE A 194 -10.39 -2.96 -26.27
C ILE A 194 -9.43 -2.21 -27.19
N PHE A 195 -8.65 -2.93 -27.98
CA PHE A 195 -7.77 -2.38 -29.02
C PHE A 195 -8.33 -2.75 -30.40
N THR A 196 -8.78 -1.77 -31.17
CA THR A 196 -9.45 -1.98 -32.47
C THR A 196 -9.48 -0.69 -33.29
N ASP A 197 -9.79 -0.79 -34.58
CA ASP A 197 -10.16 0.35 -35.44
C ASP A 197 -11.67 0.71 -35.34
N GLY A 198 -12.45 -0.06 -34.58
CA GLY A 198 -13.86 0.23 -34.33
C GLY A 198 -14.82 -0.18 -35.44
N GLU A 199 -14.33 -0.77 -36.54
CA GLU A 199 -15.16 -1.20 -37.68
C GLU A 199 -15.89 -2.53 -37.41
N GLU A 200 -16.75 -2.57 -36.38
CA GLU A 200 -17.70 -3.66 -36.18
C GLU A 200 -18.58 -3.91 -37.43
N LEU A 201 -18.60 -5.15 -37.90
CA LEU A 201 -19.32 -5.63 -39.08
C LEU A 201 -20.55 -6.50 -38.72
N SER A 202 -20.60 -6.99 -37.49
CA SER A 202 -21.70 -7.80 -36.95
C SER A 202 -21.84 -7.56 -35.46
N GLY A 203 -23.06 -7.30 -34.99
CA GLY A 203 -23.35 -7.04 -33.58
C GLY A 203 -23.90 -5.65 -33.31
N ASN A 204 -23.92 -5.26 -32.03
CA ASN A 204 -24.28 -3.93 -31.57
C ASN A 204 -23.48 -3.63 -30.29
N ALA A 205 -22.20 -3.28 -30.47
CA ALA A 205 -21.30 -3.07 -29.34
C ALA A 205 -21.77 -1.98 -28.36
N PRO A 206 -22.37 -0.85 -28.77
CA PRO A 206 -22.93 0.13 -27.82
C PRO A 206 -24.00 -0.46 -26.90
N LYS A 207 -24.84 -1.36 -27.40
CA LYS A 207 -25.85 -2.05 -26.58
C LYS A 207 -25.20 -3.05 -25.62
N THR A 208 -24.24 -3.83 -26.10
CA THR A 208 -23.53 -4.83 -25.29
C THR A 208 -22.68 -4.17 -24.19
N ALA A 209 -22.07 -3.03 -24.49
CA ALA A 209 -21.32 -2.23 -23.52
C ALA A 209 -22.20 -1.77 -22.35
N LYS A 210 -23.44 -1.33 -22.60
CA LYS A 210 -24.41 -1.02 -21.53
C LYS A 210 -24.69 -2.24 -20.63
N ALA A 211 -24.87 -3.42 -21.23
CA ALA A 211 -25.06 -4.65 -20.45
C ALA A 211 -23.81 -5.03 -19.63
N ALA A 212 -22.60 -4.75 -20.15
CA ALA A 212 -21.36 -4.90 -19.40
C ALA A 212 -21.26 -3.92 -18.22
N ALA A 213 -21.72 -2.69 -18.40
CA ALA A 213 -21.82 -1.68 -17.34
C ALA A 213 -22.74 -2.15 -16.20
N ASP A 214 -23.91 -2.72 -16.55
CA ASP A 214 -24.85 -3.30 -15.58
C ASP A 214 -24.21 -4.48 -14.80
N ALA A 215 -23.26 -5.19 -15.42
CA ALA A 215 -22.46 -6.24 -14.78
C ALA A 215 -21.24 -5.70 -13.99
N GLY A 216 -21.10 -4.38 -13.87
CA GLY A 216 -20.01 -3.72 -13.12
C GLY A 216 -18.66 -3.77 -13.81
N VAL A 217 -18.64 -3.92 -15.14
CA VAL A 217 -17.42 -3.94 -15.97
C VAL A 217 -17.27 -2.59 -16.66
N ARG A 218 -16.10 -1.97 -16.49
CA ARG A 218 -15.73 -0.73 -17.20
C ARG A 218 -15.00 -1.07 -18.50
N VAL A 219 -15.37 -0.44 -19.60
CA VAL A 219 -14.76 -0.65 -20.91
C VAL A 219 -13.97 0.60 -21.29
N PHE A 220 -12.67 0.43 -21.53
CA PHE A 220 -11.79 1.44 -22.11
C PHE A 220 -11.53 1.07 -23.56
N ALA A 221 -11.73 2.02 -24.47
CA ALA A 221 -11.53 1.79 -25.90
C ALA A 221 -10.27 2.51 -26.37
N VAL A 222 -9.36 1.77 -26.99
CA VAL A 222 -8.13 2.28 -27.57
C VAL A 222 -8.24 2.11 -29.09
N GLY A 223 -8.49 3.23 -29.78
CA GLY A 223 -8.59 3.30 -31.23
C GLY A 223 -7.23 3.23 -31.90
N VAL A 224 -7.10 2.40 -32.94
CA VAL A 224 -5.85 2.28 -33.72
C VAL A 224 -6.13 2.46 -35.20
N GLY A 225 -5.36 3.34 -35.84
CA GLY A 225 -5.53 3.68 -37.26
C GLY A 225 -5.88 5.16 -37.43
N THR A 226 -6.16 5.57 -38.66
CA THR A 226 -6.53 6.96 -38.94
C THR A 226 -7.97 7.10 -39.46
N PRO A 227 -8.66 8.22 -39.20
CA PRO A 227 -9.99 8.49 -39.75
C PRO A 227 -10.00 8.55 -41.29
N GLU A 228 -8.89 8.97 -41.90
CA GLU A 228 -8.73 8.97 -43.37
C GLU A 228 -8.75 7.55 -43.92
N GLY A 229 -8.24 6.59 -43.13
CA GLY A 229 -8.15 5.17 -43.43
C GLY A 229 -7.05 4.79 -44.41
N SER A 230 -6.77 3.49 -44.49
CA SER A 230 -5.74 2.91 -45.34
C SER A 230 -6.20 1.63 -46.01
N LEU A 231 -5.51 1.26 -47.08
CA LEU A 231 -5.74 0.00 -47.78
C LEU A 231 -5.10 -1.14 -46.99
N ILE A 232 -5.77 -2.30 -46.99
CA ILE A 232 -5.33 -3.46 -46.23
C ILE A 232 -4.37 -4.30 -47.09
N PRO A 233 -3.06 -4.38 -46.77
CA PRO A 233 -2.11 -5.15 -47.55
C PRO A 233 -2.28 -6.66 -47.32
N ILE A 234 -2.09 -7.45 -48.37
CA ILE A 234 -2.00 -8.91 -48.33
C ILE A 234 -0.84 -9.38 -49.22
N ASN A 235 -0.25 -10.53 -48.88
CA ASN A 235 0.76 -11.15 -49.71
C ASN A 235 0.10 -11.72 -50.97
N GLY A 236 0.43 -11.17 -52.14
CA GLY A 236 -0.05 -11.70 -53.42
C GLY A 236 0.60 -13.05 -53.76
N GLU A 237 -0.08 -13.88 -54.55
CA GLU A 237 0.37 -15.23 -54.99
C GLU A 237 1.73 -15.26 -55.74
N GLY A 238 2.34 -14.11 -56.02
CA GLY A 238 3.67 -13.98 -56.64
C GLY A 238 4.67 -13.10 -55.86
N GLY A 239 4.42 -12.82 -54.57
CA GLY A 239 5.31 -11.98 -53.74
C GLY A 239 5.17 -10.47 -53.98
N GLY A 240 4.14 -10.02 -54.71
CA GLY A 240 3.81 -8.61 -54.91
C GLY A 240 2.86 -8.05 -53.84
N ASN A 241 2.86 -6.72 -53.65
CA ASN A 241 1.91 -6.01 -52.78
C ASN A 241 0.49 -6.10 -53.39
N ALA A 242 -0.35 -6.95 -52.82
CA ALA A 242 -1.77 -7.02 -53.12
C ALA A 242 -2.58 -6.37 -51.99
N PHE A 243 -3.84 -6.04 -52.26
CA PHE A 243 -4.75 -5.46 -51.27
C PHE A 243 -6.02 -6.29 -51.17
N VAL A 244 -6.64 -6.30 -49.98
CA VAL A 244 -7.94 -6.93 -49.77
C VAL A 244 -8.97 -6.29 -50.70
N LYS A 245 -9.74 -7.13 -51.40
CA LYS A 245 -10.84 -6.72 -52.26
C LYS A 245 -12.17 -7.22 -51.74
N ASP A 246 -13.22 -6.44 -51.97
CA ASP A 246 -14.60 -6.84 -51.65
C ASP A 246 -15.17 -7.82 -52.69
N SER A 247 -16.42 -8.23 -52.49
CA SER A 247 -17.15 -9.11 -53.41
C SER A 247 -17.34 -8.53 -54.83
N GLN A 248 -17.18 -7.22 -55.00
CA GLN A 248 -17.26 -6.52 -56.28
C GLN A 248 -15.88 -6.32 -56.93
N GLY A 249 -14.81 -6.82 -56.30
CA GLY A 249 -13.44 -6.70 -56.77
C GLY A 249 -12.79 -5.34 -56.51
N GLN A 250 -13.44 -4.45 -55.75
CA GLN A 250 -12.88 -3.15 -55.37
C GLN A 250 -12.00 -3.28 -54.13
N VAL A 251 -10.95 -2.46 -54.06
CA VAL A 251 -10.03 -2.47 -52.90
C VAL A 251 -10.72 -1.92 -51.67
N VAL A 252 -10.60 -2.63 -50.55
CA VAL A 252 -11.20 -2.24 -49.27
C VAL A 252 -10.30 -1.23 -48.58
N LYS A 253 -10.91 -0.11 -48.14
CA LYS A 253 -10.26 0.92 -47.33
C LYS A 253 -10.84 0.89 -45.92
N SER A 254 -10.02 0.54 -44.94
CA SER A 254 -10.41 0.50 -43.51
C SER A 254 -10.14 1.84 -42.84
N LYS A 255 -11.09 2.32 -42.03
CA LYS A 255 -11.02 3.60 -41.32
C LYS A 255 -11.26 3.42 -39.83
N LEU A 256 -10.65 4.29 -39.02
CA LEU A 256 -10.95 4.35 -37.59
C LEU A 256 -12.35 4.95 -37.33
N ASP A 257 -13.25 4.19 -36.68
CA ASP A 257 -14.57 4.68 -36.22
C ASP A 257 -14.49 5.14 -34.75
N GLU A 258 -13.93 6.34 -34.54
CA GLU A 258 -13.80 6.92 -33.21
C GLU A 258 -15.14 7.13 -32.50
N LYS A 259 -16.19 7.45 -33.27
CA LYS A 259 -17.50 7.78 -32.73
C LYS A 259 -18.09 6.57 -32.01
N ARG A 260 -18.02 5.40 -32.64
CA ARG A 260 -18.49 4.15 -32.05
C ARG A 260 -17.68 3.76 -30.82
N LEU A 261 -16.35 3.86 -30.88
CA LEU A 261 -15.47 3.52 -29.75
C LEU A 261 -15.71 4.42 -28.54
N ARG A 262 -15.95 5.71 -28.78
CA ARG A 262 -16.32 6.67 -27.74
C ARG A 262 -17.67 6.31 -27.10
N GLU A 263 -18.67 5.99 -27.92
CA GLU A 263 -19.99 5.57 -27.42
C GLU A 263 -19.91 4.30 -26.55
N ILE A 264 -19.12 3.31 -26.98
CA ILE A 264 -18.87 2.07 -26.21
C ILE A 264 -18.25 2.40 -24.85
N ALA A 265 -17.15 3.16 -24.82
CA ALA A 265 -16.43 3.44 -23.59
C ALA A 265 -17.26 4.28 -22.60
N GLU A 266 -17.87 5.36 -23.08
CA GLU A 266 -18.69 6.28 -22.27
C GLU A 266 -19.91 5.59 -21.67
N SER A 267 -20.51 4.62 -22.39
CA SER A 267 -21.66 3.87 -21.90
C SER A 267 -21.38 3.05 -20.64
N THR A 268 -20.11 2.80 -20.32
CA THR A 268 -19.66 2.02 -19.16
C THR A 268 -18.97 2.86 -18.08
N GLY A 269 -18.82 4.16 -18.30
CA GLY A 269 -18.02 5.04 -17.43
C GLY A 269 -16.50 4.89 -17.62
N GLY A 270 -16.07 4.25 -18.72
CA GLY A 270 -14.70 4.33 -19.21
C GLY A 270 -14.52 5.50 -20.18
N PHE A 271 -13.40 5.55 -20.89
CA PHE A 271 -13.13 6.58 -21.89
C PHE A 271 -12.39 6.02 -23.10
N TYR A 272 -12.42 6.80 -24.18
CA TYR A 272 -11.74 6.52 -25.43
C TYR A 272 -10.39 7.21 -25.50
N LEU A 273 -9.38 6.50 -26.01
CA LEU A 273 -8.07 7.05 -26.37
C LEU A 273 -7.70 6.65 -27.80
N HIS A 274 -7.06 7.55 -28.53
CA HIS A 274 -6.42 7.23 -29.79
C HIS A 274 -4.97 6.77 -29.54
N LEU A 275 -4.55 5.66 -30.15
CA LEU A 275 -3.20 5.13 -30.05
C LEU A 275 -2.21 5.85 -31.00
N GLU A 276 -1.86 7.09 -30.66
CA GLU A 276 -0.81 7.84 -31.37
C GLU A 276 0.58 7.50 -30.81
N ASP A 277 0.76 7.64 -29.49
CA ASP A 277 2.01 7.41 -28.77
C ASP A 277 1.79 6.35 -27.68
N GLY A 278 2.23 5.11 -27.95
CA GLY A 278 1.98 3.93 -27.11
C GLY A 278 2.23 4.17 -25.61
N PRO A 279 3.48 4.46 -25.19
CA PRO A 279 3.81 4.67 -23.78
C PRO A 279 2.97 5.77 -23.12
N ARG A 280 2.77 6.91 -23.79
CA ARG A 280 1.99 8.03 -23.24
C ARG A 280 0.51 7.67 -23.10
N THR A 281 -0.07 7.06 -24.13
CA THR A 281 -1.47 6.63 -24.15
C THR A 281 -1.73 5.59 -23.08
N MET A 282 -0.84 4.60 -22.91
CA MET A 282 -1.01 3.56 -21.89
C MET A 282 -0.82 4.10 -20.47
N LYS A 283 0.11 5.02 -20.26
CA LYS A 283 0.26 5.70 -18.98
C LYS A 283 -0.97 6.55 -18.63
N GLN A 284 -1.57 7.21 -19.62
CA GLN A 284 -2.82 7.94 -19.43
C GLN A 284 -3.97 6.99 -19.09
N LEU A 285 -4.11 5.88 -19.83
CA LEU A 285 -5.10 4.84 -19.56
C LEU A 285 -5.00 4.32 -18.12
N PHE A 286 -3.78 4.02 -17.67
CA PHE A 286 -3.51 3.57 -16.33
C PHE A 286 -3.85 4.64 -15.28
N SER A 287 -3.27 5.84 -15.39
CA SER A 287 -3.39 6.88 -14.35
C SER A 287 -4.77 7.53 -14.27
N GLU A 288 -5.43 7.75 -15.40
CA GLU A 288 -6.73 8.42 -15.44
C GLU A 288 -7.91 7.45 -15.31
N GLY A 289 -7.72 6.19 -15.73
CA GLY A 289 -8.73 5.14 -15.73
C GLY A 289 -8.51 4.12 -14.63
N LEU A 290 -7.55 3.22 -14.84
CA LEU A 290 -7.37 2.01 -14.02
C LEU A 290 -7.02 2.33 -12.56
N ALA A 291 -6.10 3.26 -12.31
CA ALA A 291 -5.65 3.63 -10.97
C ALA A 291 -6.75 4.27 -10.10
N LYS A 292 -7.80 4.81 -10.72
CA LYS A 292 -8.97 5.37 -10.01
C LYS A 292 -10.04 4.31 -9.73
N MET A 293 -9.86 3.08 -10.22
CA MET A 293 -10.79 1.99 -9.96
C MET A 293 -10.56 1.39 -8.58
N GLU A 294 -11.63 0.88 -7.96
CA GLU A 294 -11.51 0.18 -6.69
C GLU A 294 -10.86 -1.19 -6.94
N ALA A 295 -9.62 -1.34 -6.50
CA ALA A 295 -8.91 -2.61 -6.54
C ALA A 295 -9.58 -3.62 -5.60
N GLY A 296 -9.98 -4.77 -6.13
CA GLY A 296 -10.64 -5.83 -5.38
C GLY A 296 -9.62 -6.67 -4.63
N ASP A 297 -10.04 -7.30 -3.53
CA ASP A 297 -9.20 -8.27 -2.83
C ASP A 297 -8.99 -9.51 -3.73
N ILE A 298 -7.76 -9.73 -4.20
CA ILE A 298 -7.37 -10.95 -4.90
C ILE A 298 -7.10 -12.00 -3.83
N ASP A 299 -7.76 -13.17 -3.95
CA ASP A 299 -7.59 -14.30 -3.04
C ASP A 299 -6.11 -14.56 -2.79
N ALA A 300 -5.70 -14.33 -1.55
CA ALA A 300 -4.31 -14.42 -1.13
C ALA A 300 -3.83 -15.85 -1.37
N ARG A 301 -2.96 -16.05 -2.36
CA ARG A 301 -2.12 -17.25 -2.38
C ARG A 301 -1.24 -17.17 -1.14
N LEU A 302 -1.57 -18.01 -0.15
CA LEU A 302 -0.85 -18.22 1.11
C LEU A 302 0.67 -18.14 0.89
N SER A 303 1.25 -16.98 1.18
CA SER A 303 2.70 -16.79 1.10
C SER A 303 3.32 -17.49 2.30
N ARG A 304 4.13 -18.52 2.04
CA ARG A 304 4.78 -19.31 3.11
C ARG A 304 6.05 -18.59 3.54
N ARG A 305 5.99 -17.89 4.68
CA ARG A 305 7.18 -17.29 5.28
C ARG A 305 7.86 -18.30 6.22
N PRO A 306 9.10 -18.74 5.94
CA PRO A 306 9.78 -19.68 6.81
C PRO A 306 10.16 -19.02 8.14
N ILE A 307 9.94 -19.72 9.25
CA ILE A 307 10.23 -19.20 10.59
C ILE A 307 11.71 -19.38 10.91
N GLU A 308 12.37 -18.28 11.28
CA GLU A 308 13.76 -18.30 11.73
C GLU A 308 13.86 -18.76 13.19
N ARG A 309 14.78 -19.70 13.45
CA ARG A 309 14.92 -20.39 14.75
C ARG A 309 16.35 -20.27 15.30
N TYR A 310 17.07 -19.22 14.92
CA TYR A 310 18.46 -18.97 15.32
C TYR A 310 18.63 -18.74 16.83
N GLN A 311 17.55 -18.48 17.57
CA GLN A 311 17.59 -18.22 19.01
C GLN A 311 18.09 -19.43 19.81
N TRP A 312 17.75 -20.65 19.38
CA TRP A 312 18.18 -21.89 20.04
C TRP A 312 19.70 -22.11 19.99
N PRO A 313 20.34 -22.14 18.78
CA PRO A 313 21.79 -22.27 18.71
C PRO A 313 22.51 -21.07 19.33
N LEU A 314 21.97 -19.86 19.22
CA LEU A 314 22.56 -18.66 19.85
C LEU A 314 22.52 -18.75 21.38
N GLY A 315 21.40 -19.17 21.96
CA GLY A 315 21.28 -19.37 23.40
C GLY A 315 22.26 -20.44 23.91
N ALA A 316 22.37 -21.56 23.20
CA ALA A 316 23.36 -22.60 23.52
C ALA A 316 24.79 -22.06 23.42
N ALA A 317 25.11 -21.31 22.36
CA ALA A 317 26.41 -20.68 22.17
C ALA A 317 26.82 -19.80 23.35
N LEU A 318 25.91 -18.91 23.80
CA LEU A 318 26.14 -18.03 24.93
C LEU A 318 26.38 -18.81 26.23
N ILE A 319 25.60 -19.86 26.50
CA ILE A 319 25.79 -20.72 27.68
C ILE A 319 27.18 -21.36 27.68
N PHE A 320 27.60 -21.95 26.56
CA PHE A 320 28.92 -22.58 26.46
C PHE A 320 30.06 -21.55 26.57
N LEU A 321 29.94 -20.37 25.97
CA LEU A 321 30.94 -19.31 26.11
C LEU A 321 31.06 -18.84 27.57
N VAL A 322 29.94 -18.59 28.25
CA VAL A 322 29.93 -18.21 29.67
C VAL A 322 30.50 -19.32 30.55
N MET A 323 30.15 -20.58 30.30
CA MET A 323 30.72 -21.72 31.00
C MET A 323 32.24 -21.81 30.80
N SER A 324 32.74 -21.53 29.59
CA SER A 324 34.18 -21.43 29.31
C SER A 324 34.83 -20.33 30.17
N PHE A 325 34.22 -19.16 30.31
CA PHE A 325 34.76 -18.08 31.16
C PHE A 325 34.76 -18.41 32.66
N LEU A 326 33.75 -19.14 33.14
CA LEU A 326 33.62 -19.51 34.55
C LEU A 326 34.58 -20.63 34.98
N MET A 327 35.03 -21.47 34.04
CA MET A 327 35.98 -22.55 34.33
C MET A 327 37.38 -22.01 34.63
N ARG A 328 37.77 -22.12 35.90
CA ARG A 328 39.10 -21.73 36.37
C ARG A 328 40.16 -22.81 36.03
N GLU A 329 41.23 -22.40 35.36
CA GLU A 329 42.33 -23.28 34.93
C GLU A 329 43.27 -23.71 36.07
N ARG A 330 43.33 -22.93 37.16
CA ARG A 330 44.24 -23.19 38.28
C ARG A 330 43.55 -23.94 39.41
N ARG A 331 44.12 -25.09 39.83
CA ARG A 331 43.67 -25.80 41.04
C ARG A 331 43.88 -24.87 42.24
N ARG A 332 42.82 -24.70 43.04
CA ARG A 332 42.86 -23.90 44.26
C ARG A 332 43.75 -24.64 45.27
N GLN A 333 44.98 -24.20 45.48
CA GLN A 333 45.70 -24.57 46.71
C GLN A 333 44.86 -24.04 47.87
N ARG A 334 44.40 -24.92 48.75
CA ARG A 334 43.70 -24.55 49.98
C ARG A 334 44.72 -23.91 50.93
N MET A 335 45.08 -22.65 50.68
CA MET A 335 45.57 -21.81 51.76
C MET A 335 44.35 -21.26 52.49
N THR A 336 44.26 -21.60 53.77
CA THR A 336 43.36 -21.00 54.75
C THR A 336 43.60 -19.50 54.80
N ALA A 337 42.87 -18.75 53.99
CA ALA A 337 42.68 -17.33 54.18
C ALA A 337 41.17 -17.10 54.25
N ARG A 338 40.67 -17.00 55.49
CA ARG A 338 39.43 -16.28 55.77
C ARG A 338 39.63 -14.86 55.25
N LEU A 339 38.65 -14.36 54.49
CA LEU A 339 38.48 -13.02 53.90
C LEU A 339 38.38 -13.07 52.37
N ALA A 340 37.36 -12.36 51.87
CA ALA A 340 36.91 -12.24 50.48
C ALA A 340 36.01 -13.37 49.94
N GLN A 341 34.79 -13.47 50.50
CA GLN A 341 33.60 -13.80 49.72
C GLN A 341 32.63 -12.61 49.74
N PRO A 342 32.61 -11.78 48.68
CA PRO A 342 31.29 -11.44 48.12
C PRO A 342 31.24 -11.45 46.57
N ARG A 343 32.35 -11.67 45.86
CA ARG A 343 32.38 -11.54 44.38
C ARG A 343 31.72 -12.68 43.59
N ARG A 344 31.54 -13.86 44.19
CA ARG A 344 30.92 -15.02 43.51
C ARG A 344 29.39 -15.00 43.52
N LYS A 345 28.76 -14.34 44.51
CA LYS A 345 27.30 -14.18 44.53
C LYS A 345 26.84 -13.08 43.56
N LEU A 346 27.66 -12.04 43.31
CA LEU A 346 27.36 -11.03 42.28
C LEU A 346 27.38 -11.60 40.85
N ALA A 347 28.32 -12.48 40.51
CA ALA A 347 28.39 -13.05 39.16
C ALA A 347 27.24 -14.02 38.85
N MET A 348 26.75 -14.77 39.84
CA MET A 348 25.57 -15.65 39.67
C MET A 348 24.25 -14.87 39.73
N ALA A 349 24.16 -13.79 40.52
CA ALA A 349 22.99 -12.90 40.54
C ALA A 349 22.87 -12.11 39.22
N ALA A 350 23.98 -11.71 38.60
CA ALA A 350 23.98 -11.08 37.29
C ALA A 350 23.53 -12.03 36.16
N ILE A 351 23.76 -13.34 36.29
CA ILE A 351 23.29 -14.36 35.34
C ILE A 351 21.81 -14.69 35.56
N GLY A 352 21.31 -14.68 36.80
CA GLY A 352 19.88 -14.78 37.09
C GLY A 352 19.07 -13.60 36.54
N LEU A 353 19.65 -12.39 36.57
CA LEU A 353 19.02 -11.19 35.99
C LEU A 353 18.98 -11.17 34.45
N LEU A 354 19.86 -11.93 33.79
CA LEU A 354 19.95 -12.00 32.32
C LEU A 354 19.13 -13.13 31.69
N VAL A 355 18.74 -14.13 32.48
CA VAL A 355 17.86 -15.24 32.04
C VAL A 355 16.41 -15.03 32.49
N ALA A 356 16.16 -14.23 33.54
CA ALA A 356 14.82 -13.92 34.04
C ALA A 356 14.29 -12.53 33.64
N ASN A 357 14.99 -11.79 32.77
CA ASN A 357 14.36 -10.71 32.04
C ASN A 357 13.92 -11.25 30.69
N PRO A 358 12.61 -11.45 30.46
CA PRO A 358 12.17 -11.32 29.09
C PRO A 358 12.56 -9.88 28.72
N LEU A 359 13.38 -9.69 27.68
CA LEU A 359 13.47 -8.40 26.99
C LEU A 359 12.16 -8.06 26.27
N PHE A 360 11.05 -8.71 26.61
CA PHE A 360 9.75 -8.08 26.74
C PHE A 360 9.64 -7.50 28.16
N GLY A 361 10.35 -6.40 28.42
CA GLY A 361 9.87 -5.49 29.44
C GLY A 361 8.48 -5.09 28.99
N ALA A 362 7.44 -5.50 29.72
CA ALA A 362 6.13 -4.91 29.55
C ALA A 362 6.35 -3.40 29.63
N ALA A 363 6.14 -2.67 28.53
CA ALA A 363 6.23 -1.23 28.55
C ALA A 363 5.33 -0.77 29.71
N PRO A 364 5.84 -0.06 30.73
CA PRO A 364 5.10 0.20 31.96
C PRO A 364 3.70 0.79 31.70
N GLY A 365 3.57 1.59 30.63
CA GLY A 365 2.28 2.10 30.15
C GLY A 365 1.30 1.03 29.68
N LEU A 366 1.74 0.01 28.92
CA LEU A 366 0.88 -1.09 28.47
C LEU A 366 0.41 -1.97 29.63
N GLU A 367 1.26 -2.20 30.62
CA GLU A 367 0.88 -2.97 31.81
C GLU A 367 -0.15 -2.22 32.66
N ALA A 368 0.06 -0.90 32.87
CA ALA A 368 -0.93 -0.04 33.52
C ALA A 368 -2.26 -0.03 32.74
N TYR A 369 -2.21 0.03 31.41
CA TYR A 369 -3.40 -0.01 30.56
C TYR A 369 -4.19 -1.32 30.74
N ARG A 370 -3.51 -2.47 30.73
CA ARG A 370 -4.14 -3.80 30.96
C ARG A 370 -4.77 -3.93 32.34
N GLN A 371 -4.22 -3.24 33.34
CA GLN A 371 -4.77 -3.18 34.69
C GLN A 371 -5.92 -2.16 34.82
N ASN A 372 -6.40 -1.57 33.72
CA ASN A 372 -7.41 -0.49 33.67
C ASN A 372 -6.99 0.79 34.41
N LYS A 373 -5.70 0.99 34.64
CA LYS A 373 -5.09 2.18 35.26
C LYS A 373 -4.74 3.18 34.16
N PHE A 374 -5.77 3.76 33.53
CA PHE A 374 -5.61 4.59 32.34
C PHE A 374 -4.84 5.91 32.56
N PRO A 375 -5.03 6.65 33.68
CA PRO A 375 -4.23 7.84 33.96
C PRO A 375 -2.73 7.53 34.11
N GLU A 376 -2.41 6.45 34.81
CA GLU A 376 -1.03 5.97 34.98
C GLU A 376 -0.44 5.51 33.64
N ALA A 377 -1.23 4.77 32.84
CA ALA A 377 -0.83 4.33 31.51
C ALA A 377 -0.48 5.52 30.60
N TYR A 378 -1.35 6.53 30.54
CA TYR A 378 -1.11 7.76 29.78
C TYR A 378 0.16 8.48 30.24
N GLY A 379 0.35 8.60 31.57
CA GLY A 379 1.54 9.23 32.14
C GLY A 379 2.84 8.52 31.76
N GLU A 380 2.85 7.18 31.73
CA GLU A 380 4.01 6.39 31.32
C GLU A 380 4.27 6.47 29.80
N PHE A 381 3.22 6.52 28.96
CA PHE A 381 3.38 6.73 27.52
C PHE A 381 3.98 8.12 27.22
N GLU A 382 3.45 9.18 27.83
CA GLU A 382 3.98 10.55 27.74
C GLU A 382 5.44 10.64 28.19
N LYS A 383 5.76 9.99 29.31
CA LYS A 383 7.13 9.96 29.83
C LYS A 383 8.07 9.27 28.85
N THR A 384 7.65 8.14 28.29
CA THR A 384 8.42 7.40 27.29
C THR A 384 8.68 8.24 26.04
N LEU A 385 7.66 8.96 25.54
CA LEU A 385 7.79 9.87 24.39
C LEU A 385 8.76 11.03 24.66
N LYS A 386 8.77 11.58 25.89
CA LYS A 386 9.68 12.66 26.29
C LYS A 386 11.13 12.18 26.45
N GLU A 387 11.34 11.00 27.03
CA GLU A 387 12.67 10.43 27.25
C GLU A 387 13.28 9.90 25.94
N HIS A 388 12.44 9.48 24.98
CA HIS A 388 12.86 8.87 23.72
C HIS A 388 12.12 9.44 22.49
N PRO A 389 12.31 10.73 22.14
CA PRO A 389 11.53 11.41 21.10
C PRO A 389 11.77 10.89 19.68
N GLN A 390 12.87 10.20 19.43
CA GLN A 390 13.26 9.65 18.11
C GLN A 390 13.08 8.13 18.03
N THR A 391 12.28 7.54 18.92
CA THR A 391 12.07 6.08 18.90
C THR A 391 11.27 5.66 17.66
N HIS A 392 11.67 4.57 17.01
CA HIS A 392 10.97 4.01 15.85
C HIS A 392 9.54 3.52 16.15
N ALA A 393 9.14 3.51 17.42
CA ALA A 393 7.79 3.15 17.87
C ALA A 393 7.00 4.35 18.41
N ALA A 394 7.44 5.58 18.18
CA ALA A 394 6.84 6.78 18.76
C ALA A 394 5.37 6.92 18.35
N ASP A 395 5.07 6.67 17.08
CA ASP A 395 3.71 6.65 16.51
C ASP A 395 2.78 5.64 17.19
N LYS A 396 3.26 4.43 17.49
CA LYS A 396 2.50 3.40 18.20
C LYS A 396 2.26 3.79 19.65
N ILE A 397 3.26 4.39 20.31
CA ILE A 397 3.13 4.88 21.68
C ILE A 397 2.14 6.06 21.74
N GLU A 398 2.15 6.95 20.75
CA GLU A 398 1.14 8.02 20.60
C GLU A 398 -0.26 7.44 20.40
N PHE A 399 -0.40 6.39 19.59
CA PHE A 399 -1.68 5.70 19.45
C PHE A 399 -2.15 5.12 20.79
N ASP A 400 -1.28 4.40 21.50
CA ASP A 400 -1.58 3.79 22.80
C ASP A 400 -1.92 4.87 23.86
N ALA A 401 -1.20 5.99 23.87
CA ALA A 401 -1.51 7.16 24.68
C ALA A 401 -2.91 7.71 24.36
N GLY A 402 -3.26 7.82 23.08
CA GLY A 402 -4.60 8.20 22.64
C GLY A 402 -5.68 7.27 23.17
N THR A 403 -5.45 5.95 23.15
CA THR A 403 -6.42 4.98 23.69
C THR A 403 -6.59 5.10 25.20
N ALA A 404 -5.50 5.38 25.95
CA ALA A 404 -5.55 5.59 27.39
C ALA A 404 -6.31 6.88 27.73
N ALA A 405 -6.00 7.97 27.03
CA ALA A 405 -6.69 9.26 27.15
C ALA A 405 -8.19 9.16 26.85
N TYR A 406 -8.56 8.38 25.83
CA TYR A 406 -9.96 8.12 25.50
C TYR A 406 -10.69 7.40 26.63
N LYS A 407 -10.07 6.37 27.24
CA LYS A 407 -10.64 5.61 28.35
C LYS A 407 -10.82 6.44 29.63
N MET A 408 -9.95 7.42 29.87
CA MET A 408 -10.14 8.39 30.96
C MET A 408 -11.12 9.53 30.62
N LYS A 409 -11.77 9.50 29.45
CA LYS A 409 -12.69 10.53 28.93
C LYS A 409 -12.05 11.92 28.77
N ASP A 410 -10.71 11.97 28.71
CA ASP A 410 -9.97 13.19 28.39
C ASP A 410 -9.82 13.28 26.86
N PHE A 411 -10.91 13.67 26.22
CA PHE A 411 -10.98 13.70 24.76
C PHE A 411 -10.01 14.72 24.15
N GLY A 412 -9.60 15.76 24.89
CA GLY A 412 -8.59 16.71 24.41
C GLY A 412 -7.24 16.03 24.20
N LYS A 413 -6.77 15.29 25.21
CA LYS A 413 -5.52 14.50 25.11
C LYS A 413 -5.62 13.40 24.07
N ALA A 414 -6.75 12.70 24.03
CA ALA A 414 -6.97 11.62 23.07
C ALA A 414 -6.86 12.12 21.62
N LEU A 415 -7.45 13.29 21.31
CA LEU A 415 -7.35 13.90 19.98
C LEU A 415 -5.91 14.27 19.64
N ASN A 416 -5.16 14.85 20.58
CA ASN A 416 -3.77 15.21 20.34
C ASN A 416 -2.93 13.97 20.01
N SER A 417 -2.96 12.96 20.87
CA SER A 417 -2.14 11.75 20.71
C SER A 417 -2.54 10.94 19.45
N PHE A 418 -3.83 10.78 19.16
CA PHE A 418 -4.23 10.15 17.90
C PHE A 418 -3.87 10.97 16.66
N SER A 419 -3.84 12.30 16.76
CA SER A 419 -3.38 13.16 15.65
C SER A 419 -1.86 13.02 15.41
N GLN A 420 -1.06 12.87 16.47
CA GLN A 420 0.36 12.56 16.32
C GLN A 420 0.56 11.17 15.72
N ALA A 421 -0.23 10.18 16.12
CA ALA A 421 -0.19 8.83 15.56
C ALA A 421 -0.55 8.78 14.05
N LEU A 422 -1.28 9.77 13.52
CA LEU A 422 -1.56 9.87 12.08
C LEU A 422 -0.32 10.20 11.23
N LEU A 423 0.75 10.72 11.84
CA LEU A 423 2.01 10.99 11.13
C LEU A 423 2.78 9.71 10.78
N SER A 424 2.33 8.55 11.28
CA SER A 424 2.93 7.26 10.96
C SER A 424 2.88 6.96 9.46
N PRO A 425 3.92 6.37 8.86
CA PRO A 425 3.84 5.81 7.51
C PRO A 425 3.01 4.52 7.42
N ASP A 426 2.64 3.90 8.55
CA ASP A 426 1.83 2.67 8.59
C ASP A 426 0.35 2.97 8.34
N LEU A 427 -0.15 2.59 7.15
CA LEU A 427 -1.56 2.75 6.77
C LEU A 427 -2.53 2.05 7.73
N GLY A 428 -2.14 0.90 8.30
CA GLY A 428 -2.97 0.19 9.28
C GLY A 428 -3.09 0.97 10.60
N LEU A 429 -2.02 1.65 11.01
CA LEU A 429 -2.06 2.56 12.16
C LEU A 429 -2.86 3.83 11.82
N GLN A 430 -2.67 4.42 10.65
CA GLN A 430 -3.45 5.60 10.20
C GLN A 430 -4.95 5.31 10.18
N SER A 431 -5.39 4.18 9.62
CA SER A 431 -6.81 3.81 9.59
C SER A 431 -7.40 3.69 11.00
N ARG A 432 -6.66 3.05 11.93
CA ARG A 432 -7.06 2.92 13.34
C ARG A 432 -7.06 4.27 14.05
N SER A 433 -6.09 5.14 13.79
CA SER A 433 -6.03 6.50 14.35
C SER A 433 -7.22 7.33 13.87
N HIS A 434 -7.55 7.30 12.58
CA HIS A 434 -8.76 7.93 12.05
C HIS A 434 -10.04 7.41 12.69
N TYR A 435 -10.20 6.08 12.79
CA TYR A 435 -11.37 5.49 13.47
C TYR A 435 -11.49 5.97 14.93
N ASN A 436 -10.39 5.98 15.68
CA ASN A 436 -10.40 6.42 17.06
C ASN A 436 -10.56 7.93 17.23
N LEU A 437 -10.06 8.75 16.30
CA LEU A 437 -10.38 10.19 16.24
C LEU A 437 -11.87 10.42 16.03
N GLY A 438 -12.49 9.65 15.11
CA GLY A 438 -13.94 9.66 14.91
C GLY A 438 -14.71 9.36 16.19
N ASN A 439 -14.34 8.28 16.89
CA ASN A 439 -14.95 7.91 18.17
C ASN A 439 -14.76 9.01 19.23
N THR A 440 -13.54 9.56 19.32
CA THR A 440 -13.17 10.60 20.28
C THR A 440 -13.97 11.88 20.06
N LEU A 441 -14.08 12.32 18.80
CA LEU A 441 -14.86 13.49 18.42
C LEU A 441 -16.35 13.28 18.65
N TYR A 442 -16.88 12.10 18.32
CA TYR A 442 -18.27 11.79 18.60
C TYR A 442 -18.59 11.90 20.09
N GLN A 443 -17.79 11.27 20.95
CA GLN A 443 -17.97 11.30 22.41
C GLN A 443 -17.76 12.70 22.99
N ARG A 444 -16.76 13.45 22.49
CA ARG A 444 -16.55 14.85 22.90
C ARG A 444 -17.76 15.70 22.52
N GLY A 445 -18.24 15.57 21.29
CA GLY A 445 -19.42 16.25 20.77
C GLY A 445 -20.67 15.92 21.57
N ASP A 446 -20.87 14.66 21.95
CA ASP A 446 -22.02 14.21 22.76
C ASP A 446 -22.08 14.92 24.12
N GLY A 447 -20.91 15.15 24.73
CA GLY A 447 -20.74 15.91 25.97
C GLY A 447 -20.88 17.43 25.84
N GLN A 448 -20.95 17.99 24.62
CA GLN A 448 -21.11 19.44 24.43
C GLN A 448 -22.53 19.89 24.77
N LYS A 449 -22.62 21.04 25.44
CA LYS A 449 -23.90 21.67 25.81
C LYS A 449 -24.54 22.46 24.68
N LYS A 450 -23.73 22.98 23.75
CA LYS A 450 -24.20 23.77 22.61
C LYS A 450 -24.30 22.89 21.38
N ASP A 451 -25.43 22.96 20.71
CA ASP A 451 -25.69 22.17 19.51
C ASP A 451 -24.73 22.49 18.36
N ASP A 452 -24.26 23.74 18.24
CA ASP A 452 -23.27 24.12 17.22
C ASP A 452 -21.90 23.45 17.44
N GLU A 453 -21.44 23.36 18.70
CA GLU A 453 -20.17 22.69 19.04
C GLU A 453 -20.29 21.18 18.90
N LYS A 454 -21.45 20.62 19.28
CA LYS A 454 -21.81 19.21 19.07
C LYS A 454 -21.81 18.85 17.58
N LEU A 455 -22.46 19.67 16.76
CA LEU A 455 -22.56 19.48 15.31
C LEU A 455 -21.18 19.55 14.64
N LYS A 456 -20.33 20.49 15.07
CA LYS A 456 -18.94 20.59 14.58
C LYS A 456 -18.15 19.32 14.86
N ASP A 457 -18.18 18.84 16.10
CA ASP A 457 -17.44 17.64 16.50
C ASP A 457 -17.97 16.39 15.78
N TRP A 458 -19.29 16.22 15.67
CA TRP A 458 -19.88 15.09 14.95
C TRP A 458 -19.60 15.14 13.43
N THR A 459 -19.56 16.34 12.84
CA THR A 459 -19.18 16.49 11.43
C THR A 459 -17.72 16.10 11.20
N ASN A 460 -16.81 16.52 12.08
CA ASN A 460 -15.41 16.10 12.02
C ASN A 460 -15.28 14.59 12.26
N ALA A 461 -16.10 14.01 13.15
CA ALA A 461 -16.11 12.58 13.39
C ALA A 461 -16.46 11.80 12.11
N LEU A 462 -17.46 12.26 11.35
CA LEU A 462 -17.81 11.67 10.04
C LEU A 462 -16.64 11.67 9.08
N GLN A 463 -15.93 12.79 8.94
CA GLN A 463 -14.78 12.89 8.04
C GLN A 463 -13.71 11.86 8.41
N HIS A 464 -13.45 11.66 9.70
CA HIS A 464 -12.47 10.68 10.15
C HIS A 464 -12.92 9.23 9.93
N TYR A 465 -14.20 8.89 10.11
CA TYR A 465 -14.69 7.56 9.71
C TYR A 465 -14.59 7.35 8.20
N GLU A 466 -14.88 8.37 7.39
CA GLU A 466 -14.72 8.33 5.93
C GLU A 466 -13.25 8.11 5.53
N GLN A 467 -12.29 8.79 6.16
CA GLN A 467 -10.86 8.54 5.93
C GLN A 467 -10.44 7.14 6.41
N SER A 468 -10.96 6.66 7.54
CA SER A 468 -10.68 5.31 8.03
C SER A 468 -11.15 4.24 7.03
N LEU A 469 -12.37 4.39 6.49
CA LEU A 469 -12.95 3.50 5.47
C LEU A 469 -12.28 3.63 4.11
N LYS A 470 -11.73 4.80 3.77
CA LYS A 470 -10.91 4.96 2.56
C LYS A 470 -9.66 4.09 2.62
N ILE A 471 -9.06 3.93 3.81
CA ILE A 471 -7.88 3.08 4.01
C ILE A 471 -8.27 1.61 4.24
N ALA A 472 -9.31 1.34 5.05
CA ALA A 472 -9.82 0.01 5.39
C ALA A 472 -11.33 -0.10 5.12
N PRO A 473 -11.75 -0.36 3.86
CA PRO A 473 -13.17 -0.39 3.48
C PRO A 473 -13.98 -1.52 4.14
N ASP A 474 -13.30 -2.58 4.60
CA ASP A 474 -13.88 -3.74 5.27
C ASP A 474 -14.10 -3.53 6.79
N ASN A 475 -13.73 -2.36 7.33
CA ASN A 475 -13.95 -2.02 8.73
C ASN A 475 -15.45 -1.78 9.01
N LYS A 476 -16.13 -2.85 9.44
CA LYS A 476 -17.56 -2.85 9.74
C LYS A 476 -17.93 -1.85 10.85
N GLU A 477 -17.11 -1.76 11.88
CA GLU A 477 -17.33 -0.84 13.00
C GLU A 477 -17.27 0.63 12.55
N ALA A 478 -16.32 0.99 11.68
CA ALA A 478 -16.22 2.34 11.13
C ALA A 478 -17.44 2.69 10.27
N LYS A 479 -17.94 1.73 9.47
CA LYS A 479 -19.15 1.91 8.65
C LYS A 479 -20.40 2.11 9.50
N GLU A 480 -20.60 1.26 10.51
CA GLU A 480 -21.71 1.36 11.44
C GLU A 480 -21.68 2.67 12.22
N ASN A 481 -20.49 3.08 12.70
CA ASN A 481 -20.34 4.37 13.40
C ASN A 481 -20.58 5.56 12.48
N LEU A 482 -20.13 5.51 11.23
CA LEU A 482 -20.39 6.56 10.24
C LEU A 482 -21.90 6.73 10.02
N GLU A 483 -22.63 5.64 9.75
CA GLU A 483 -24.09 5.69 9.53
C GLU A 483 -24.81 6.19 10.78
N TYR A 484 -24.39 5.73 11.96
CA TYR A 484 -24.94 6.14 13.23
C TYR A 484 -24.75 7.64 13.49
N VAL A 485 -23.54 8.18 13.27
CA VAL A 485 -23.27 9.61 13.43
C VAL A 485 -23.99 10.45 12.38
N LYS A 486 -24.14 9.97 11.13
CA LYS A 486 -24.95 10.65 10.09
C LYS A 486 -26.39 10.84 10.55
N ARG A 487 -27.00 9.78 11.08
CA ARG A 487 -28.37 9.84 11.63
C ARG A 487 -28.46 10.81 12.82
N LYS A 488 -27.48 10.79 13.73
CA LYS A 488 -27.45 11.69 14.90
C LYS A 488 -27.36 13.16 14.51
N ILE A 489 -26.56 13.48 13.50
CA ILE A 489 -26.47 14.84 12.95
C ILE A 489 -27.82 15.28 12.36
N GLU A 490 -28.47 14.41 11.60
CA GLU A 490 -29.77 14.71 11.00
C GLU A 490 -30.86 14.92 12.06
N GLU A 491 -30.93 14.05 13.07
CA GLU A 491 -31.81 14.21 14.23
C GLU A 491 -31.59 15.56 14.94
N LEU A 492 -30.33 15.99 15.09
CA LEU A 492 -29.99 17.24 15.74
C LEU A 492 -30.41 18.46 14.90
N LYS A 493 -30.23 18.40 13.57
CA LYS A 493 -30.68 19.45 12.64
C LYS A 493 -32.20 19.60 12.66
N GLN A 494 -32.92 18.48 12.60
CA GLN A 494 -34.39 18.49 12.65
C GLN A 494 -34.93 19.07 13.97
N LYS A 495 -34.28 18.77 15.10
CA LYS A 495 -34.64 19.38 16.39
C LYS A 495 -34.41 20.89 16.42
N ARG A 496 -33.36 21.38 15.74
CA ARG A 496 -33.08 22.81 15.63
C ARG A 496 -34.14 23.53 14.78
N ASP A 497 -34.59 22.90 13.71
CA ASP A 497 -35.60 23.47 12.81
C ASP A 497 -37.03 23.42 13.39
N GLN A 498 -37.26 22.57 14.39
CA GLN A 498 -38.54 22.45 15.12
C GLN A 498 -38.59 23.27 16.42
N GLN A 499 -37.52 23.96 16.82
CA GLN A 499 -37.56 24.87 17.97
C GLN A 499 -38.20 26.21 17.56
N PRO A 500 -39.32 26.62 18.19
CA PRO A 500 -39.88 27.95 17.96
C PRO A 500 -38.90 29.02 18.45
N SER A 501 -38.65 30.00 17.60
CA SER A 501 -37.96 31.25 17.95
C SER A 501 -38.49 31.79 19.28
N PRO A 502 -37.64 32.24 20.23
CA PRO A 502 -38.15 32.86 21.45
C PRO A 502 -38.99 34.09 21.08
N SER A 503 -40.22 34.12 21.58
CA SER A 503 -41.17 35.21 21.38
C SER A 503 -40.56 36.57 21.74
N PRO A 504 -40.86 37.65 21.00
CA PRO A 504 -40.35 38.97 21.33
C PRO A 504 -40.97 39.46 22.65
N SER A 505 -40.14 39.82 23.63
CA SER A 505 -40.56 40.60 24.79
C SER A 505 -41.13 41.96 24.34
N PRO A 506 -42.13 42.52 25.05
CA PRO A 506 -42.80 43.76 24.63
C PRO A 506 -41.86 44.97 24.72
N LYS A 507 -41.90 45.81 23.67
CA LYS A 507 -41.16 47.07 23.56
C LYS A 507 -41.48 48.04 24.71
N PRO A 508 -40.49 48.74 25.26
CA PRO A 508 -40.65 50.10 25.75
C PRO A 508 -40.39 51.10 24.61
N GLN A 509 -41.20 52.17 24.57
CA GLN A 509 -41.12 53.27 23.62
C GLN A 509 -39.87 54.16 23.78
N ASP A 510 -39.40 54.63 22.62
CA ASP A 510 -38.76 55.90 22.29
C ASP A 510 -37.51 56.37 23.07
N LYS A 511 -36.39 56.40 22.33
CA LYS A 511 -35.65 57.65 22.04
C LYS A 511 -34.65 57.48 20.88
N LYS A 512 -34.91 58.23 19.81
CA LYS A 512 -34.02 58.78 18.75
C LYS A 512 -32.51 58.48 18.86
N LYS A 513 -31.91 57.89 17.82
CA LYS A 513 -31.08 58.59 16.79
C LYS A 513 -30.30 57.62 15.88
N ASP A 514 -30.23 58.06 14.62
CA ASP A 514 -29.26 57.84 13.55
C ASP A 514 -29.10 56.48 12.86
N ASP A 515 -29.42 56.55 11.56
CA ASP A 515 -29.04 55.69 10.47
C ASP A 515 -27.52 55.46 10.41
N SER A 516 -27.11 54.20 10.28
CA SER A 516 -26.16 53.72 9.26
C SER A 516 -25.74 52.26 9.52
N LYS A 517 -25.53 51.51 8.43
CA LYS A 517 -24.89 50.18 8.30
C LYS A 517 -25.79 48.93 8.43
N LYS A 518 -26.38 48.57 7.28
CA LYS A 518 -26.54 47.18 6.84
C LYS A 518 -25.66 47.02 5.60
N ASP A 519 -24.49 46.42 5.78
CA ASP A 519 -23.67 45.71 4.79
C ASP A 519 -22.33 45.40 5.47
N ASP A 520 -22.30 44.39 6.36
CA ASP A 520 -21.06 43.99 7.05
C ASP A 520 -21.16 42.58 7.67
N LYS A 521 -21.65 41.59 6.90
CA LYS A 521 -21.59 40.18 7.33
C LYS A 521 -21.06 39.17 6.31
N ASP A 522 -20.81 39.58 5.07
CA ASP A 522 -20.15 38.71 4.07
C ASP A 522 -18.65 39.02 3.86
N GLN A 523 -18.07 40.03 4.53
CA GLN A 523 -16.62 40.31 4.44
C GLN A 523 -15.76 39.67 5.55
N GLN A 524 -16.34 39.15 6.63
CA GLN A 524 -15.53 38.61 7.75
C GLN A 524 -15.12 37.13 7.58
N GLN A 525 -15.68 36.40 6.60
CA GLN A 525 -15.26 35.03 6.26
C GLN A 525 -14.26 34.94 5.11
N GLN A 526 -14.03 36.01 4.34
CA GLN A 526 -13.01 36.06 3.29
C GLN A 526 -11.68 36.67 3.74
N GLN A 527 -11.59 37.25 4.94
CA GLN A 527 -10.36 37.88 5.44
C GLN A 527 -9.54 36.93 6.34
N GLN A 528 -10.17 35.99 7.04
CA GLN A 528 -9.45 34.94 7.81
C GLN A 528 -8.77 33.87 6.92
N SER A 529 -9.27 33.65 5.70
CA SER A 529 -8.69 32.72 4.74
C SER A 529 -7.53 33.32 3.94
N LYS A 530 -7.40 34.67 3.90
CA LYS A 530 -6.28 35.37 3.24
C LYS A 530 -5.08 35.60 4.16
N ASP A 531 -5.29 35.82 5.46
CA ASP A 531 -4.18 35.95 6.42
C ASP A 531 -3.46 34.61 6.67
N GLN A 532 -4.19 33.48 6.63
CA GLN A 532 -3.59 32.16 6.81
C GLN A 532 -2.77 31.71 5.58
N GLN A 533 -3.18 32.12 4.37
CA GLN A 533 -2.39 31.89 3.14
C GLN A 533 -1.17 32.82 2.99
N GLN A 534 -1.18 34.01 3.61
CA GLN A 534 -0.01 34.91 3.63
C GLN A 534 1.02 34.53 4.70
N GLN A 535 0.61 33.83 5.76
CA GLN A 535 1.53 33.35 6.79
C GLN A 535 2.29 32.08 6.33
N ASP A 536 1.61 31.15 5.63
CA ASP A 536 2.25 29.96 5.03
C ASP A 536 3.19 30.29 3.85
N GLN A 537 3.02 31.44 3.19
CA GLN A 537 3.96 31.92 2.16
C GLN A 537 5.17 32.66 2.75
N LYS A 538 5.06 33.27 3.94
CA LYS A 538 6.20 33.91 4.62
C LYS A 538 7.13 32.89 5.27
N ASP A 539 6.61 31.79 5.80
CA ASP A 539 7.43 30.74 6.41
C ASP A 539 8.19 29.91 5.36
N LYS A 540 7.63 29.73 4.15
CA LYS A 540 8.35 29.08 3.03
C LYS A 540 9.43 29.94 2.36
N GLN A 541 9.44 31.25 2.59
CA GLN A 541 10.44 32.16 2.05
C GLN A 541 11.57 32.50 3.05
N GLY A 542 11.40 32.12 4.32
CA GLY A 542 12.45 32.16 5.35
C GLY A 542 13.44 31.00 5.25
N ASP A 543 12.95 29.79 4.99
CA ASP A 543 13.81 28.58 4.93
C ASP A 543 14.71 28.48 3.69
N GLN A 544 14.44 29.26 2.63
CA GLN A 544 15.31 29.32 1.44
C GLN A 544 16.45 30.34 1.55
N LYS A 545 16.50 31.16 2.61
CA LYS A 545 17.60 32.13 2.83
C LYS A 545 18.66 31.67 3.85
N ASP A 546 18.41 30.58 4.58
CA ASP A 546 19.35 30.01 5.55
C ASP A 546 20.17 28.80 5.02
N GLN A 547 20.00 28.43 3.73
CA GLN A 547 20.80 27.36 3.09
C GLN A 547 21.88 27.84 2.09
N SER A 548 22.09 29.15 1.93
CA SER A 548 23.12 29.69 1.01
C SER A 548 24.20 30.54 1.69
N SER A 549 24.64 30.15 2.89
CA SER A 549 25.81 30.77 3.54
C SER A 549 26.46 29.83 4.58
N LYS A 550 26.93 28.66 4.14
CA LYS A 550 27.89 27.87 4.93
C LYS A 550 28.70 26.88 4.08
N SER A 551 29.72 27.39 3.41
CA SER A 551 30.96 26.67 3.12
C SER A 551 32.07 27.69 2.91
N ASP A 552 33.24 27.40 3.49
CA ASP A 552 34.46 28.20 3.66
C ASP A 552 34.39 29.13 4.89
N ASP A 553 35.23 29.03 5.92
CA ASP A 553 36.65 28.66 5.96
C ASP A 553 37.07 28.21 7.39
N GLN A 554 38.11 27.36 7.47
CA GLN A 554 38.76 26.89 8.69
C GLN A 554 39.83 27.89 9.16
N GLY A 555 39.88 28.23 10.46
CA GLY A 555 41.06 28.90 11.02
C GLY A 555 40.94 29.43 12.45
N GLN A 556 41.36 28.63 13.44
CA GLN A 556 41.67 28.98 14.84
C GLN A 556 42.82 30.02 15.00
N PRO A 557 43.22 30.47 16.23
CA PRO A 557 42.49 30.78 17.49
C PRO A 557 42.99 32.06 18.25
N LYS A 558 42.41 32.33 19.45
CA LYS A 558 42.86 33.19 20.60
C LYS A 558 42.50 34.68 20.51
N SER A 559 42.16 35.42 21.56
CA SER A 559 41.99 35.22 23.02
C SER A 559 41.31 36.46 23.63
N ASP A 560 40.57 36.26 24.71
CA ASP A 560 40.04 37.20 25.75
C ASP A 560 41.03 38.33 26.17
N PRO A 561 40.66 39.39 26.97
CA PRO A 561 39.47 39.48 27.83
C PRO A 561 38.76 40.87 27.97
N GLY A 562 37.50 40.82 28.39
CA GLY A 562 37.06 41.35 29.69
C GLY A 562 36.79 42.85 29.92
N LYS A 563 35.54 43.08 30.39
CA LYS A 563 35.04 44.07 31.37
C LYS A 563 34.83 45.53 30.91
N ASP A 564 33.60 46.05 30.86
CA ASP A 564 32.64 46.31 31.95
C ASP A 564 33.04 47.55 32.79
N LYS A 565 32.39 48.71 32.55
CA LYS A 565 31.56 49.43 33.54
C LYS A 565 31.26 50.91 33.20
N ASN A 566 30.00 51.25 33.49
CA ASN A 566 29.43 52.50 34.04
C ASN A 566 29.59 53.81 33.24
N LYS A 567 28.47 54.39 32.76
CA LYS A 567 27.47 55.24 33.46
C LYS A 567 27.95 56.69 33.63
N GLU A 568 27.47 57.58 32.76
CA GLU A 568 27.20 59.00 33.05
C GLU A 568 26.36 59.63 31.92
N GLU A 569 25.32 60.36 32.32
CA GLU A 569 24.57 61.39 31.56
C GLU A 569 25.39 62.71 31.51
N PRO A 570 24.94 63.84 30.91
CA PRO A 570 24.13 64.10 29.71
C PRO A 570 24.74 65.21 28.77
N LYS A 571 24.00 65.49 27.67
CA LYS A 571 23.99 66.67 26.72
C LYS A 571 24.50 68.02 27.28
N PRO A 572 24.86 69.09 26.47
CA PRO A 572 24.24 69.51 25.19
C PRO A 572 25.11 70.30 24.15
N GLY A 573 24.54 70.65 22.99
CA GLY A 573 24.74 71.97 22.34
C GLY A 573 25.70 72.13 21.14
N GLU A 574 25.09 72.41 19.97
CA GLU A 574 25.49 73.34 18.89
C GLU A 574 26.71 73.12 17.93
N THR A 575 26.36 73.30 16.64
CA THR A 575 27.04 73.47 15.32
C THR A 575 28.20 74.51 15.25
N PRO A 576 28.97 74.75 14.13
CA PRO A 576 28.67 74.51 12.68
C PRO A 576 29.82 74.07 11.69
N SER A 577 29.40 73.63 10.48
CA SER A 577 29.81 73.89 9.05
C SER A 577 31.07 74.72 8.69
N PRO A 578 31.67 74.63 7.45
CA PRO A 578 30.95 74.73 6.13
C PRO A 578 31.47 73.98 4.85
N ALA A 579 30.50 73.61 3.98
CA ALA A 579 30.21 73.94 2.53
C ALA A 579 31.32 73.89 1.42
N PRO A 580 31.00 73.85 0.08
CA PRO A 580 29.69 74.10 -0.57
C PRO A 580 29.23 73.23 -1.80
N GLU A 581 27.91 73.38 -2.11
CA GLU A 581 27.23 73.58 -3.43
C GLU A 581 26.62 72.46 -4.34
N LYS A 582 25.26 72.60 -4.50
CA LYS A 582 24.34 72.59 -5.69
C LYS A 582 23.86 71.26 -6.32
N GLU A 583 22.56 70.89 -6.24
CA GLU A 583 21.33 71.35 -6.99
C GLU A 583 21.33 70.87 -8.47
N GLU A 584 20.27 70.40 -9.14
CA GLU A 584 18.80 70.50 -9.03
C GLU A 584 18.16 69.53 -10.07
N GLY A 585 16.85 69.27 -10.04
CA GLY A 585 16.11 68.86 -11.25
C GLY A 585 14.94 67.89 -11.06
N GLN A 586 13.73 68.42 -11.18
CA GLN A 586 12.43 67.77 -11.00
C GLN A 586 11.67 67.69 -12.34
N GLN A 587 10.64 66.84 -12.41
CA GLN A 587 9.44 66.88 -13.28
C GLN A 587 9.26 65.84 -14.42
N ASP A 588 8.07 65.23 -14.33
CA ASP A 588 7.03 65.04 -15.36
C ASP A 588 6.47 63.63 -15.64
N GLN A 589 5.15 63.66 -15.87
CA GLN A 589 4.14 62.62 -15.76
C GLN A 589 3.73 62.09 -17.18
N PRO A 590 2.67 61.26 -17.37
CA PRO A 590 2.74 59.99 -18.12
C PRO A 590 2.03 60.02 -19.50
N GLY A 591 2.12 58.93 -20.26
CA GLY A 591 1.23 58.73 -21.43
C GLY A 591 1.42 57.43 -22.23
N THR A 592 0.40 56.58 -22.15
CA THR A 592 -0.25 55.80 -23.25
C THR A 592 0.52 54.75 -24.08
N SER A 593 -0.04 53.53 -24.02
CA SER A 593 -0.09 52.45 -25.05
C SER A 593 -0.36 52.98 -26.49
N PRO A 594 -0.08 52.23 -27.60
CA PRO A 594 -0.40 50.81 -27.77
C PRO A 594 0.58 49.93 -28.61
N SER A 595 0.29 48.62 -28.63
CA SER A 595 0.72 47.58 -29.60
C SER A 595 0.64 48.05 -31.08
N PRO A 596 1.33 47.44 -32.08
CA PRO A 596 1.26 45.99 -32.33
C PRO A 596 2.44 45.29 -33.07
N SER A 597 2.36 43.96 -33.10
CA SER A 597 2.64 43.05 -34.23
C SER A 597 4.00 42.93 -34.95
N GLU A 598 4.35 41.65 -35.09
CA GLU A 598 4.89 40.98 -36.29
C GLU A 598 6.40 40.94 -36.62
N LYS A 599 6.83 39.67 -36.75
CA LYS A 599 7.62 39.08 -37.84
C LYS A 599 9.14 39.24 -37.89
N ASN A 600 9.72 38.04 -37.90
CA ASN A 600 10.61 37.47 -38.93
C ASN A 600 12.12 37.48 -38.69
N LYS A 601 12.65 36.28 -38.96
CA LYS A 601 13.96 35.92 -39.55
C LYS A 601 15.17 36.24 -38.66
N GLY A 602 16.11 35.33 -38.43
CA GLY A 602 16.57 34.23 -39.27
C GLY A 602 18.06 34.44 -39.55
N GLY A 603 18.86 33.39 -39.42
CA GLY A 603 20.31 33.37 -39.68
C GLY A 603 21.14 33.78 -38.46
N ASP A 604 22.32 33.24 -38.21
CA ASP A 604 23.13 32.29 -38.95
C ASP A 604 24.27 31.80 -38.04
N GLN A 605 24.74 30.59 -38.36
CA GLN A 605 26.10 30.02 -38.28
C GLN A 605 27.09 30.45 -37.16
N GLN A 606 27.61 29.53 -36.32
CA GLN A 606 28.65 28.51 -36.55
C GLN A 606 30.10 29.04 -36.44
N ASP A 607 30.84 28.59 -35.41
CA ASP A 607 32.22 28.04 -35.47
C ASP A 607 32.71 27.76 -34.03
N LYS A 608 33.08 26.50 -33.69
CA LYS A 608 34.46 25.94 -33.57
C LYS A 608 35.27 26.58 -32.43
N GLN A 609 36.15 25.92 -31.68
CA GLN A 609 36.76 24.59 -31.56
C GLN A 609 37.36 24.60 -30.12
N ASP A 610 37.49 23.50 -29.39
CA ASP A 610 38.81 22.89 -29.18
C ASP A 610 38.72 21.54 -28.47
N ALA A 611 39.75 20.73 -28.69
CA ALA A 611 39.80 19.29 -28.62
C ALA A 611 40.80 18.74 -27.58
N SER A 612 40.81 17.39 -27.48
CA SER A 612 41.82 16.47 -26.89
C SER A 612 41.73 16.23 -25.36
N GLY A 613 41.89 15.02 -24.81
CA GLY A 613 42.24 13.66 -25.30
C GLY A 613 41.91 12.60 -24.20
N ARG A 614 41.57 11.34 -24.57
CA ARG A 614 42.38 10.07 -24.51
C ARG A 614 42.66 9.55 -23.07
N ASP A 615 42.52 8.28 -22.69
CA ASP A 615 42.82 6.95 -23.28
C ASP A 615 41.90 5.83 -22.67
N GLN A 616 41.35 4.88 -23.44
CA GLN A 616 41.79 3.49 -23.77
C GLN A 616 41.96 2.47 -22.62
N GLU A 617 41.23 1.35 -22.70
CA GLU A 617 41.80 -0.01 -22.62
C GLU A 617 40.91 -1.09 -23.30
N LYS A 618 41.56 -2.19 -23.69
CA LYS A 618 41.36 -3.10 -24.85
C LYS A 618 40.56 -4.38 -24.52
N PRO A 619 40.17 -5.18 -25.54
CA PRO A 619 40.46 -6.63 -25.47
C PRO A 619 41.08 -7.21 -26.77
N GLU A 620 42.09 -8.07 -26.60
CA GLU A 620 42.70 -9.00 -27.57
C GLU A 620 42.29 -10.44 -27.16
N HIS A 621 42.28 -11.52 -27.94
CA HIS A 621 42.66 -11.88 -29.31
C HIS A 621 42.05 -13.28 -29.60
N SER A 622 41.75 -13.62 -30.85
CA SER A 622 41.67 -15.02 -31.34
C SER A 622 43.06 -15.50 -31.79
N PRO A 623 43.28 -16.82 -31.99
CA PRO A 623 43.23 -17.33 -33.37
C PRO A 623 42.81 -18.82 -33.52
N GLY A 624 42.31 -19.17 -34.72
CA GLY A 624 42.78 -20.37 -35.44
C GLY A 624 41.82 -21.54 -35.70
N ASP A 625 41.08 -21.44 -36.82
CA ASP A 625 41.04 -22.39 -37.97
C ASP A 625 40.53 -23.86 -37.86
N SER A 626 39.74 -24.20 -38.90
CA SER A 626 39.48 -25.50 -39.55
C SER A 626 38.55 -26.54 -38.92
N GLY A 627 37.56 -27.01 -39.71
CA GLY A 627 36.93 -28.31 -39.52
C GLY A 627 35.46 -28.40 -39.97
N GLU A 628 35.25 -28.80 -41.22
CA GLU A 628 33.98 -29.28 -41.76
C GLU A 628 33.31 -30.36 -40.87
N ASN A 629 31.98 -30.29 -40.73
CA ASN A 629 31.10 -31.46 -40.90
C ASN A 629 29.62 -31.06 -40.83
N GLU A 630 28.98 -31.10 -41.99
CA GLU A 630 27.54 -31.26 -42.15
C GLU A 630 27.09 -32.56 -41.48
N ARG A 631 25.98 -32.54 -40.73
CA ARG A 631 25.15 -33.73 -40.48
C ARG A 631 23.67 -33.39 -40.31
N PRO A 632 22.77 -34.34 -40.65
CA PRO A 632 21.55 -34.03 -41.40
C PRO A 632 20.25 -34.36 -40.65
N SER A 633 19.15 -33.86 -41.21
CA SER A 633 17.76 -34.22 -40.92
C SER A 633 17.52 -35.75 -41.04
N PRO A 634 16.61 -36.34 -40.23
CA PRO A 634 16.17 -37.72 -40.44
C PRO A 634 15.00 -37.81 -41.45
N PRO A 635 14.93 -38.88 -42.28
CA PRO A 635 13.89 -39.09 -43.29
C PRO A 635 12.68 -39.91 -42.76
N PRO A 636 11.59 -40.02 -43.55
CA PRO A 636 10.34 -40.68 -43.16
C PRO A 636 10.35 -42.18 -43.53
N ALA A 637 9.50 -42.97 -42.87
CA ALA A 637 9.22 -44.36 -43.26
C ALA A 637 7.73 -44.67 -43.19
N GLU A 638 7.19 -45.11 -44.34
CA GLU A 638 5.86 -45.64 -44.56
C GLU A 638 5.80 -47.14 -44.22
N GLY A 639 4.62 -47.58 -43.75
CA GLY A 639 3.92 -48.80 -44.22
C GLY A 639 4.45 -50.19 -43.82
N GLU A 640 3.70 -50.88 -42.95
CA GLU A 640 2.99 -52.13 -43.29
C GLU A 640 2.01 -52.52 -42.17
N GLY A 641 0.83 -53.01 -42.58
CA GLY A 641 -0.33 -53.19 -41.71
C GLY A 641 -0.72 -54.64 -41.42
N ALA A 642 -1.95 -54.75 -40.88
CA ALA A 642 -2.75 -55.92 -40.49
C ALA A 642 -2.73 -56.15 -38.96
N GLY A 643 -3.85 -56.19 -38.24
CA GLY A 643 -5.26 -56.12 -38.59
C GLY A 643 -6.05 -56.67 -37.40
N SER A 644 -6.97 -55.88 -36.84
CA SER A 644 -8.17 -56.37 -36.15
C SER A 644 -9.04 -55.17 -35.73
N SER A 645 -10.17 -55.03 -36.41
CA SER A 645 -11.23 -54.07 -36.14
C SER A 645 -11.93 -54.33 -34.79
N PRO A 646 -12.69 -53.34 -34.28
CA PRO A 646 -13.04 -53.18 -32.87
C PRO A 646 -14.48 -53.60 -32.56
N SER A 647 -14.78 -53.87 -31.29
CA SER A 647 -16.11 -53.73 -30.62
C SER A 647 -16.06 -54.33 -29.19
N PRO A 648 -16.98 -53.99 -28.27
CA PRO A 648 -17.63 -52.71 -28.04
C PRO A 648 -17.63 -52.30 -26.55
N VAL A 649 -18.08 -51.07 -26.32
CA VAL A 649 -18.55 -50.47 -25.06
C VAL A 649 -19.43 -51.43 -24.23
N PRO A 650 -19.44 -51.31 -22.89
CA PRO A 650 -20.66 -51.53 -22.14
C PRO A 650 -21.12 -50.22 -21.48
N SER A 651 -22.32 -49.79 -21.86
CA SER A 651 -23.16 -48.92 -21.04
C SER A 651 -23.57 -49.66 -19.77
N PRO A 652 -24.03 -48.94 -18.74
CA PRO A 652 -25.12 -49.47 -17.94
C PRO A 652 -26.29 -48.47 -17.90
N GLY A 653 -27.42 -48.90 -18.46
CA GLY A 653 -28.73 -48.30 -18.21
C GLY A 653 -29.46 -49.01 -17.06
N LYS A 654 -30.03 -48.20 -16.16
CA LYS A 654 -31.23 -48.40 -15.31
C LYS A 654 -31.68 -49.83 -14.94
N LYS A 655 -31.81 -50.09 -13.63
CA LYS A 655 -33.12 -50.17 -12.92
C LYS A 655 -32.97 -50.29 -11.38
N MET A 656 -33.64 -49.35 -10.70
CA MET A 656 -34.39 -49.39 -9.43
C MET A 656 -34.08 -50.47 -8.36
N ALA A 657 -33.77 -50.02 -7.12
CA ALA A 657 -34.59 -50.25 -5.91
C ALA A 657 -33.94 -49.62 -4.64
N GLY A 658 -34.73 -48.87 -3.87
CA GLY A 658 -34.51 -48.41 -2.47
C GLY A 658 -33.38 -47.41 -2.19
N GLU A 659 -33.46 -46.44 -1.29
CA GLU A 659 -34.54 -45.84 -0.49
C GLU A 659 -33.91 -44.55 0.07
N VAL A 660 -34.42 -43.35 -0.25
CA VAL A 660 -33.94 -42.08 0.32
C VAL A 660 -35.12 -41.29 0.86
N LYS A 661 -35.11 -41.03 2.17
CA LYS A 661 -36.04 -40.16 2.90
C LYS A 661 -35.92 -38.72 2.40
N ALA A 662 -37.07 -38.15 2.03
CA ALA A 662 -37.26 -36.77 1.64
C ALA A 662 -37.85 -35.92 2.79
N ALA A 663 -37.50 -34.64 2.79
CA ALA A 663 -38.28 -33.50 3.30
C ALA A 663 -37.86 -32.30 2.43
N GLY A 664 -38.69 -31.53 1.74
CA GLY A 664 -40.14 -31.39 1.69
C GLY A 664 -40.42 -29.90 1.44
N GLU A 665 -40.45 -29.47 0.17
CA GLU A 665 -41.01 -28.18 -0.26
C GLU A 665 -42.50 -28.39 -0.59
N GLU A 666 -43.39 -27.60 0.03
CA GLU A 666 -44.82 -27.58 -0.28
C GLU A 666 -45.19 -26.44 -1.24
N LYS A 667 -46.04 -26.79 -2.21
CA LYS A 667 -46.74 -25.92 -3.17
C LYS A 667 -48.03 -25.33 -2.57
N PRO A 668 -48.60 -24.26 -3.18
CA PRO A 668 -49.77 -23.56 -2.67
C PRO A 668 -51.09 -24.17 -3.19
N ASP A 669 -52.17 -24.06 -2.41
CA ASP A 669 -53.56 -24.21 -2.87
C ASP A 669 -54.55 -23.53 -1.88
N PRO A 670 -55.87 -23.45 -2.13
CA PRO A 670 -56.56 -22.31 -2.75
C PRO A 670 -57.67 -21.76 -1.85
N ASN A 671 -57.62 -20.49 -1.46
CA ASN A 671 -58.83 -19.77 -1.06
C ASN A 671 -58.54 -18.26 -0.98
N GLN A 672 -58.82 -17.57 -2.07
CA GLN A 672 -59.04 -16.14 -2.07
C GLN A 672 -60.49 -15.88 -2.46
N GLN A 673 -61.22 -15.17 -1.61
CA GLN A 673 -62.28 -14.22 -1.99
C GLN A 673 -62.43 -13.16 -0.86
N PRO A 674 -62.97 -11.96 -1.16
CA PRO A 674 -62.26 -10.70 -0.96
C PRO A 674 -62.78 -9.90 0.25
N ALA A 675 -61.90 -9.15 0.91
CA ALA A 675 -62.31 -8.22 1.96
C ALA A 675 -62.97 -6.97 1.37
N GLN A 676 -64.23 -6.76 1.76
CA GLN A 676 -65.12 -5.66 1.39
C GLN A 676 -64.70 -4.34 2.05
N MET A 677 -65.05 -3.23 1.39
CA MET A 677 -65.05 -1.87 1.93
C MET A 677 -66.26 -1.64 2.87
N ALA A 678 -66.16 -0.59 3.70
CA ALA A 678 -67.14 -0.02 4.66
C ALA A 678 -67.03 -0.64 6.08
N GLU A 679 -66.99 0.07 7.20
CA GLU A 679 -67.56 1.37 7.61
C GLU A 679 -66.65 2.04 8.67
N ALA A 680 -66.67 3.38 8.73
CA ALA A 680 -65.95 4.17 9.73
C ALA A 680 -66.73 4.23 11.05
N GLU A 681 -66.11 3.82 12.16
CA GLU A 681 -66.59 4.15 13.51
C GLU A 681 -66.02 5.51 13.95
N PRO A 682 -66.82 6.38 14.62
CA PRO A 682 -66.38 7.71 15.00
C PRO A 682 -65.40 7.66 16.17
N GLU A 683 -64.25 8.33 16.01
CA GLU A 683 -63.24 8.53 17.03
C GLU A 683 -63.81 9.34 18.21
N LYS A 684 -63.62 8.84 19.44
CA LYS A 684 -63.70 9.66 20.66
C LYS A 684 -62.28 10.13 21.00
N GLU A 685 -62.07 11.44 20.99
CA GLU A 685 -60.79 12.05 21.36
C GLU A 685 -60.38 11.66 22.79
N GLY A 686 -59.16 11.10 22.92
CA GLY A 686 -58.46 10.97 24.20
C GLY A 686 -58.20 9.54 24.70
N GLU A 687 -58.75 8.50 24.08
CA GLU A 687 -58.54 7.11 24.52
C GLU A 687 -58.10 6.21 23.35
N MET A 688 -57.02 5.46 23.56
CA MET A 688 -56.49 4.50 22.58
C MET A 688 -57.48 3.35 22.38
N SER A 689 -57.85 3.03 21.14
CA SER A 689 -58.79 1.93 20.88
C SER A 689 -58.18 0.58 21.25
N GLU A 690 -59.02 -0.39 21.60
CA GLU A 690 -58.59 -1.73 22.04
C GLU A 690 -57.68 -2.41 20.99
N LYS A 691 -57.91 -2.17 19.69
CA LYS A 691 -57.05 -2.63 18.59
C LYS A 691 -55.70 -1.91 18.54
N GLN A 692 -55.65 -0.61 18.84
CA GLN A 692 -54.40 0.13 18.94
C GLN A 692 -53.59 -0.30 20.16
N ALA A 693 -54.26 -0.57 21.28
CA ALA A 693 -53.65 -1.12 22.48
C ALA A 693 -53.10 -2.53 22.23
N GLU A 694 -53.82 -3.41 21.52
CA GLU A 694 -53.31 -4.73 21.12
C GLU A 694 -52.12 -4.66 20.16
N LEU A 695 -52.13 -3.71 19.22
CA LEU A 695 -51.01 -3.49 18.30
C LEU A 695 -49.77 -2.95 19.04
N LEU A 696 -49.96 -2.05 20.00
CA LEU A 696 -48.90 -1.56 20.88
C LEU A 696 -48.38 -2.67 21.80
N LEU A 697 -49.26 -3.50 22.37
CA LEU A 697 -48.87 -4.63 23.21
C LEU A 697 -48.10 -5.69 22.42
N ARG A 698 -48.45 -5.89 21.14
CA ARG A 698 -47.69 -6.75 20.22
C ARG A 698 -46.34 -6.14 19.86
N SER A 699 -46.26 -4.84 19.58
CA SER A 699 -44.96 -4.18 19.31
C SER A 699 -44.04 -4.21 20.53
N MET A 700 -44.58 -4.05 21.74
CA MET A 700 -43.82 -4.16 22.98
C MET A 700 -43.39 -5.60 23.31
N LYS A 701 -44.21 -6.62 22.98
CA LYS A 701 -43.80 -8.03 23.11
C LYS A 701 -42.64 -8.41 22.17
N ASP A 702 -42.58 -7.80 20.99
CA ASP A 702 -41.47 -8.00 20.05
C ASP A 702 -40.21 -7.22 20.48
N GLU A 703 -40.37 -6.07 21.16
CA GLU A 703 -39.26 -5.37 21.82
C GLU A 703 -38.75 -6.12 23.06
N GLU A 704 -39.61 -6.67 23.92
CA GLU A 704 -39.19 -7.49 25.07
C GLU A 704 -38.48 -8.77 24.62
N ARG A 705 -38.87 -9.40 23.50
CA ARG A 705 -38.11 -10.51 22.91
C ARG A 705 -36.76 -10.07 22.35
N ARG A 706 -36.62 -8.85 21.84
CA ARG A 706 -35.34 -8.28 21.40
C ARG A 706 -34.43 -7.94 22.58
N VAL A 707 -34.98 -7.42 23.68
CA VAL A 707 -34.23 -7.04 24.89
C VAL A 707 -33.83 -8.27 25.71
N GLN A 708 -34.66 -9.31 25.82
CA GLN A 708 -34.30 -10.56 26.52
C GLN A 708 -33.25 -11.42 25.78
N LEU A 709 -33.02 -11.20 24.48
CA LEU A 709 -31.94 -11.84 23.73
C LEU A 709 -30.55 -11.22 24.01
N ASP A 710 -30.48 -10.08 24.69
CA ASP A 710 -29.23 -9.42 25.07
C ASP A 710 -28.76 -9.71 26.51
N GLU A 711 -29.61 -10.22 27.40
CA GLU A 711 -29.23 -10.48 28.81
C GLU A 711 -28.61 -11.85 29.08
N ARG A 712 -28.45 -12.71 28.06
CA ARG A 712 -27.67 -13.96 28.18
C ARG A 712 -26.69 -14.12 27.03
N LYS A 713 -25.66 -13.27 26.99
CA LYS A 713 -24.39 -13.61 26.35
C LYS A 713 -23.23 -13.42 27.34
N PRO A 714 -22.40 -14.45 27.57
CA PRO A 714 -21.23 -14.36 28.41
C PRO A 714 -20.28 -13.29 27.85
N ALA A 715 -19.59 -12.59 28.75
CA ALA A 715 -18.53 -11.62 28.48
C ALA A 715 -17.73 -12.04 27.23
N ARG A 716 -17.96 -11.32 26.12
CA ARG A 716 -17.21 -11.52 24.89
C ARG A 716 -15.77 -11.02 25.12
N PRO A 717 -14.78 -11.75 24.61
CA PRO A 717 -13.38 -11.46 24.86
C PRO A 717 -13.01 -10.12 24.25
N VAL A 718 -12.44 -9.25 25.08
CA VAL A 718 -11.57 -8.16 24.63
C VAL A 718 -10.46 -8.84 23.82
N TYR A 719 -10.47 -8.64 22.51
CA TYR A 719 -9.44 -9.21 21.64
C TYR A 719 -8.08 -8.67 22.08
N LYS A 720 -7.24 -9.62 22.47
CA LYS A 720 -5.79 -9.49 22.54
C LYS A 720 -5.31 -9.43 21.09
N ASP A 721 -4.81 -8.29 20.66
CA ASP A 721 -3.83 -8.23 19.58
C ASP A 721 -2.76 -7.21 19.99
N TRP A 722 -1.71 -7.75 20.62
CA TRP A 722 -0.35 -7.26 20.63
C TRP A 722 0.53 -8.38 20.07
#